data_AF-A0A285LRC0-F1
#
_entry.id   AF-A0A285LRC0-F1
#
_cell.length_a   1.000
_cell.length_b   1.000
_cell.length_c   1.000
_cell.angle_alpha   90.00
_cell.angle_beta   90.00
_cell.angle_gamma   90.00
#
_symmetry.space_group_name_H-M   'P 1'
#
loop_
_entity.id
_entity.type
_entity.pdbx_description
1 polymer ?
#
loop_
_entity_poly.entity_id
_entity_poly.type
_entity_poly.pdbx_seq_one_letter_code
_entity_poly.pdbx_strand_id
1 'polypeptide(L)'
;MLPAELSIEMLIEPGLRRNPRRAHLLVSTVLGKHLPTDPRVVLDAGNRLGDLVRAVLDERAGGSAQAVVLGFAETATGLGHTVAARIGARCYLHSTRRDVPEAETLAGFEEGHSHATSHLLQPAPAEIFRNDLPLVLVDDEISTGATAIDAVRALHGFSPRSHYVLASLVDMRTEEDRARFESAAAELGARIDTVCLASGLTKLPDGLTDAVTSMPDPELNPVAEQRGSFGRIELPWPDSVPEGGRHGILDSDTAAFESAVAAAATVLSARLAVDAPDRPVIVLGHEELMYLPLRLAAALAESGIPTRYQTTTRSPAYVLDEPGYPLRRGFRFLAPEPDAEAPRYLYNACWPQDFDAELRELTAQRSADDVLAACDDARTAGDGPSEINPILVVVLDPPADTPELLADGGLVDVLTASGADVLVAVVPGADPRKLDSERRAVLHASAATDREVETNRVMRTETTPVATEELPLPAPLYGPEFGSYAADEVSWLLKDLSDADLEADIAERERRIQAGVAHYAESLPIEYQPDAAYRSLFDEVLAESAERLALAVGTVAELVVAERGEDIVLVSLARAGTPVGILMKRWLRSGRGDGLPSLNVPHYAVSIVRDRGIDAVALDYLAEHHDPASVVFVDGWTGKGAITKELTEALDAYHAAGGARFDDELAVLADPGHCVRTYGTRDDFLIASACLNSTVSGLISRTVLNDTLIGPGDFHGAKFYRELAADDVSGRLLDAVTGAFDAVRPRVPAELAAVLGSDRTPTWTGWSSVEKVRAEYGIASVNFVKPGVGETTRVLLRRVPWRVLVREADAPEHAHIRMLAAARGVPVEVVPDLAYSCMGLIKEVPK
;
A
#
# COMPACT_ATOMS: atom_id res chain seq x y z
N MET A 1 -7.70 -38.43 6.39
CA MET A 1 -7.38 -38.46 4.95
C MET A 1 -8.69 -38.56 4.19
N LEU A 2 -8.88 -37.73 3.17
CA LEU A 2 -10.09 -37.71 2.35
C LEU A 2 -10.20 -38.99 1.49
N PRO A 3 -11.40 -39.39 1.06
CA PRO A 3 -11.57 -40.51 0.12
C PRO A 3 -10.96 -40.18 -1.26
N ALA A 4 -10.76 -41.19 -2.11
CA ALA A 4 -10.14 -41.00 -3.43
C ALA A 4 -11.01 -40.15 -4.38
N GLU A 5 -12.32 -40.40 -4.37
CA GLU A 5 -13.31 -39.57 -5.06
C GLU A 5 -13.92 -38.57 -4.08
N LEU A 6 -13.95 -37.29 -4.46
CA LEU A 6 -14.49 -36.20 -3.65
C LEU A 6 -15.84 -35.76 -4.24
N SER A 7 -16.87 -35.69 -3.40
CA SER A 7 -18.13 -35.03 -3.74
C SER A 7 -18.13 -33.58 -3.23
N ILE A 8 -19.01 -32.75 -3.77
CA ILE A 8 -19.14 -31.34 -3.35
C ILE A 8 -19.54 -31.24 -1.87
N GLU A 9 -20.44 -32.11 -1.43
CA GLU A 9 -20.97 -32.15 -0.08
C GLU A 9 -19.88 -32.50 0.96
N MET A 10 -18.80 -33.15 0.53
CA MET A 10 -17.63 -33.41 1.39
C MET A 10 -16.72 -32.19 1.54
N LEU A 11 -16.78 -31.22 0.63
CA LEU A 11 -15.88 -30.06 0.60
C LEU A 11 -16.55 -28.80 1.18
N ILE A 12 -17.86 -28.68 1.01
CA ILE A 12 -18.65 -27.51 1.37
C ILE A 12 -20.06 -27.86 1.86
N GLU A 13 -20.57 -27.02 2.75
CA GLU A 13 -21.97 -27.01 3.19
C GLU A 13 -22.62 -25.64 2.92
N PRO A 14 -23.93 -25.59 2.63
CA PRO A 14 -24.63 -24.32 2.44
C PRO A 14 -24.79 -23.58 3.78
N GLY A 15 -24.27 -22.36 3.83
CA GLY A 15 -24.47 -21.41 4.92
C GLY A 15 -25.17 -20.14 4.43
N LEU A 16 -25.52 -19.28 5.40
CA LEU A 16 -26.16 -17.99 5.13
C LEU A 16 -25.28 -16.84 5.61
N ARG A 17 -25.47 -15.67 5.00
CA ARG A 17 -24.93 -14.40 5.48
C ARG A 17 -25.94 -13.30 5.24
N ARG A 18 -25.99 -12.32 6.15
CA ARG A 18 -26.87 -11.16 6.00
C ARG A 18 -26.23 -10.12 5.10
N ASN A 19 -26.42 -10.29 3.80
CA ASN A 19 -25.95 -9.36 2.79
C ASN A 19 -27.04 -9.15 1.73
N PRO A 20 -27.47 -7.90 1.49
CA PRO A 20 -28.58 -7.57 0.59
C PRO A 20 -28.28 -7.83 -0.90
N ARG A 21 -27.02 -8.15 -1.25
CA ARG A 21 -26.62 -8.51 -2.62
C ARG A 21 -26.38 -10.02 -2.80
N ARG A 22 -25.92 -10.72 -1.76
CA ARG A 22 -25.62 -12.16 -1.83
C ARG A 22 -25.77 -12.80 -0.46
N ALA A 23 -26.90 -13.48 -0.23
CA ALA A 23 -27.27 -14.04 1.08
C ALA A 23 -26.78 -15.48 1.35
N HIS A 24 -26.27 -16.19 0.34
CA HIS A 24 -25.68 -17.52 0.52
C HIS A 24 -24.17 -17.45 0.79
N LEU A 25 -23.65 -18.48 1.44
CA LEU A 25 -22.24 -18.72 1.73
C LEU A 25 -21.95 -20.22 1.49
N LEU A 26 -20.81 -20.57 0.91
CA LEU A 26 -20.34 -21.97 0.89
C LEU A 26 -19.35 -22.15 2.04
N VAL A 27 -19.75 -22.90 3.06
CA VAL A 27 -18.95 -23.15 4.25
C VAL A 27 -18.04 -24.33 3.98
N SER A 28 -16.74 -24.09 3.82
CA SER A 28 -15.80 -25.21 3.65
C SER A 28 -15.66 -26.07 4.90
N THR A 29 -15.77 -27.38 4.71
CA THR A 29 -15.56 -28.43 5.71
C THR A 29 -14.10 -28.85 5.82
N VAL A 30 -13.28 -28.50 4.81
CA VAL A 30 -11.89 -28.95 4.67
C VAL A 30 -10.84 -27.86 4.83
N LEU A 31 -11.21 -26.58 5.00
CA LEU A 31 -10.24 -25.48 5.14
C LEU A 31 -9.91 -25.09 6.58
N GLY A 32 -10.71 -25.51 7.56
CA GLY A 32 -10.61 -24.95 8.90
C GLY A 32 -10.99 -23.46 8.97
N LYS A 33 -11.76 -22.93 8.01
CA LYS A 33 -12.12 -21.49 8.02
C LYS A 33 -13.21 -21.19 9.05
N HIS A 34 -14.36 -21.84 8.92
CA HIS A 34 -15.51 -21.63 9.80
C HIS A 34 -15.78 -22.80 10.74
N LEU A 35 -15.22 -23.97 10.46
CA LEU A 35 -15.39 -25.20 11.23
C LEU A 35 -14.04 -25.66 11.80
N PRO A 36 -13.97 -26.14 13.05
CA PRO A 36 -12.79 -26.83 13.55
C PRO A 36 -12.54 -28.13 12.78
N THR A 37 -11.46 -28.17 12.00
CA THR A 37 -11.16 -29.28 11.09
C THR A 37 -9.90 -30.03 11.55
N ASP A 38 -9.80 -31.33 11.26
CA ASP A 38 -8.54 -32.06 11.43
C ASP A 38 -7.43 -31.44 10.57
N PRO A 39 -6.28 -31.01 11.13
CA PRO A 39 -5.23 -30.37 10.35
C PRO A 39 -4.71 -31.26 9.20
N ARG A 40 -4.77 -32.59 9.35
CA ARG A 40 -4.36 -33.53 8.30
C ARG A 40 -5.35 -33.55 7.12
N VAL A 41 -6.63 -33.28 7.36
CA VAL A 41 -7.64 -33.14 6.29
C VAL A 41 -7.40 -31.84 5.52
N VAL A 42 -7.10 -30.75 6.22
CA VAL A 42 -6.78 -29.45 5.60
C VAL A 42 -5.54 -29.56 4.71
N LEU A 43 -4.48 -30.19 5.21
CA LEU A 43 -3.26 -30.45 4.44
C LEU A 43 -3.53 -31.39 3.25
N ASP A 44 -4.31 -32.45 3.41
CA ASP A 44 -4.66 -33.38 2.32
C ASP A 44 -5.45 -32.68 1.20
N ALA A 45 -6.41 -31.81 1.53
CA ALA A 45 -7.16 -31.03 0.55
C ALA A 45 -6.25 -30.13 -0.29
N GLY A 46 -5.39 -29.34 0.36
CA GLY A 46 -4.42 -28.48 -0.35
C GLY A 46 -3.39 -29.26 -1.15
N ASN A 47 -2.93 -30.42 -0.63
CA ASN A 47 -1.99 -31.29 -1.35
C ASN A 47 -2.60 -31.88 -2.63
N ARG A 48 -3.87 -32.29 -2.59
CA ARG A 48 -4.56 -32.79 -3.78
C ARG A 48 -4.77 -31.71 -4.82
N LEU A 49 -5.10 -30.49 -4.39
CA LEU A 49 -5.21 -29.35 -5.29
C LEU A 49 -3.84 -29.03 -5.91
N GLY A 50 -2.76 -29.08 -5.12
CA GLY A 50 -1.39 -28.97 -5.61
C GLY A 50 -1.00 -30.05 -6.60
N ASP A 51 -1.45 -31.30 -6.42
CA ASP A 51 -1.22 -32.38 -7.37
C ASP A 51 -1.89 -32.12 -8.74
N LEU A 52 -3.08 -31.51 -8.75
CA LEU A 52 -3.74 -31.08 -9.99
C LEU A 52 -3.02 -29.91 -10.66
N VAL A 53 -2.57 -28.92 -9.88
CA VAL A 53 -1.76 -27.80 -10.37
C VAL A 53 -0.47 -28.33 -11.01
N ARG A 54 0.25 -29.23 -10.33
CA ARG A 54 1.49 -29.83 -10.84
C ARG A 54 1.26 -30.56 -12.16
N ALA A 55 0.17 -31.32 -12.29
CA ALA A 55 -0.14 -32.03 -13.53
C ALA A 55 -0.27 -31.06 -14.72
N VAL A 56 -0.94 -29.92 -14.55
CA VAL A 56 -1.10 -28.89 -15.59
C VAL A 56 0.23 -28.20 -15.93
N LEU A 57 1.08 -27.97 -14.92
CA LEU A 57 2.39 -27.34 -15.12
C LEU A 57 3.39 -28.28 -15.82
N ASP A 58 3.40 -29.57 -15.46
CA ASP A 58 4.34 -30.59 -15.97
C ASP A 58 4.10 -30.96 -17.44
N GLU A 59 2.85 -30.90 -17.92
CA GLU A 59 2.50 -31.10 -19.33
C GLU A 59 3.31 -30.21 -20.29
N ARG A 60 3.86 -29.09 -19.79
CA ARG A 60 4.53 -28.08 -20.60
C ARG A 60 6.05 -28.00 -20.41
N ALA A 61 6.57 -28.31 -19.22
CA ALA A 61 7.97 -28.06 -18.89
C ALA A 61 8.91 -29.28 -19.01
N GLY A 62 8.41 -30.43 -19.47
CA GLY A 62 9.23 -31.65 -19.49
C GLY A 62 9.63 -32.14 -18.09
N GLY A 63 8.82 -31.83 -17.07
CA GLY A 63 8.94 -32.36 -15.70
C GLY A 63 9.63 -31.48 -14.65
N SER A 64 9.78 -30.17 -14.87
CA SER A 64 10.40 -29.26 -13.89
C SER A 64 9.87 -27.81 -13.96
N ALA A 65 8.55 -27.61 -14.03
CA ALA A 65 7.96 -26.27 -14.06
C ALA A 65 8.02 -25.60 -12.68
N GLN A 66 8.93 -24.64 -12.50
CA GLN A 66 8.88 -23.68 -11.39
C GLN A 66 7.67 -22.75 -11.57
N ALA A 67 7.01 -22.37 -10.48
CA ALA A 67 5.84 -21.49 -10.50
C ALA A 67 5.84 -20.52 -9.31
N VAL A 68 5.14 -19.40 -9.46
CA VAL A 68 4.75 -18.52 -8.36
C VAL A 68 3.32 -18.85 -7.97
N VAL A 69 3.03 -18.99 -6.68
CA VAL A 69 1.68 -19.22 -6.17
C VAL A 69 1.21 -18.00 -5.41
N LEU A 70 0.02 -17.51 -5.73
CA LEU A 70 -0.63 -16.38 -5.07
C LEU A 70 -1.95 -16.83 -4.44
N GLY A 71 -2.04 -16.76 -3.10
CA GLY A 71 -3.31 -16.93 -2.38
C GLY A 71 -4.01 -15.59 -2.17
N PHE A 72 -5.33 -15.52 -2.37
CA PHE A 72 -6.08 -14.33 -2.00
C PHE A 72 -6.37 -14.32 -0.50
N ALA A 73 -6.01 -13.22 0.18
CA ALA A 73 -6.54 -13.01 1.52
C ALA A 73 -8.06 -12.89 1.46
N GLU A 74 -8.79 -13.45 2.42
CA GLU A 74 -8.25 -14.09 3.63
C GLU A 74 -8.21 -15.62 3.50
N THR A 75 -9.30 -16.22 3.01
CA THR A 75 -9.57 -17.66 3.10
C THR A 75 -8.56 -18.53 2.34
N ALA A 76 -8.03 -18.04 1.22
CA ALA A 76 -7.15 -18.82 0.37
C ALA A 76 -5.66 -18.70 0.73
N THR A 77 -5.32 -17.95 1.80
CA THR A 77 -3.93 -17.85 2.29
C THR A 77 -3.40 -19.23 2.71
N GLY A 78 -4.05 -19.92 3.65
CA GLY A 78 -3.62 -21.26 4.08
C GLY A 78 -3.66 -22.31 2.96
N LEU A 79 -4.70 -22.28 2.12
CA LEU A 79 -4.85 -23.19 0.99
C LEU A 79 -3.74 -22.99 -0.05
N GLY A 80 -3.50 -21.73 -0.44
CA GLY A 80 -2.46 -21.36 -1.40
C GLY A 80 -1.06 -21.75 -0.93
N HIS A 81 -0.76 -21.57 0.36
CA HIS A 81 0.51 -22.00 0.92
C HIS A 81 0.66 -23.53 0.87
N THR A 82 -0.40 -24.27 1.18
CA THR A 82 -0.39 -25.75 1.08
C THR A 82 -0.15 -26.21 -0.37
N VAL A 83 -0.81 -25.57 -1.34
CA VAL A 83 -0.59 -25.83 -2.77
C VAL A 83 0.87 -25.53 -3.15
N ALA A 84 1.42 -24.41 -2.72
CA ALA A 84 2.79 -24.02 -3.01
C ALA A 84 3.82 -24.98 -2.43
N ALA A 85 3.66 -25.35 -1.16
CA ALA A 85 4.52 -26.33 -0.50
C ALA A 85 4.46 -27.69 -1.21
N ARG A 86 3.27 -28.10 -1.66
CA ARG A 86 3.09 -29.37 -2.37
C ARG A 86 3.79 -29.42 -3.72
N ILE A 87 3.78 -28.33 -4.48
CA ILE A 87 4.40 -28.29 -5.81
C ILE A 87 5.87 -27.87 -5.76
N GLY A 88 6.40 -27.48 -4.59
CA GLY A 88 7.73 -26.92 -4.47
C GLY A 88 7.84 -25.60 -5.24
N ALA A 89 6.84 -24.72 -5.11
CA ALA A 89 6.78 -23.46 -5.82
C ALA A 89 8.02 -22.60 -5.53
N ARG A 90 8.47 -21.84 -6.53
CA ARG A 90 9.61 -20.93 -6.39
C ARG A 90 9.37 -19.88 -5.31
N CYS A 91 8.14 -19.38 -5.28
CA CYS A 91 7.68 -18.39 -4.31
C CYS A 91 6.20 -18.61 -4.05
N TYR A 92 5.80 -18.55 -2.79
CA TYR A 92 4.41 -18.35 -2.38
C TYR A 92 4.22 -16.97 -1.79
N LEU A 93 3.22 -16.25 -2.27
CA LEU A 93 2.79 -14.94 -1.81
C LEU A 93 1.30 -15.01 -1.49
N HIS A 94 0.80 -14.16 -0.60
CA HIS A 94 -0.63 -13.85 -0.57
C HIS A 94 -0.86 -12.36 -0.58
N SER A 95 -2.04 -11.95 -1.05
CA SER A 95 -2.47 -10.58 -0.78
C SER A 95 -2.68 -10.38 0.71
N THR A 96 -2.53 -9.15 1.18
CA THR A 96 -2.78 -8.78 2.59
C THR A 96 -3.68 -7.56 2.65
N ARG A 97 -4.45 -7.44 3.72
CA ARG A 97 -5.21 -6.22 4.04
C ARG A 97 -4.56 -5.45 5.18
N ARG A 98 -3.41 -5.91 5.66
CA ARG A 98 -2.63 -5.30 6.73
C ARG A 98 -1.62 -4.36 6.12
N ASP A 99 -1.54 -3.18 6.71
CA ASP A 99 -0.44 -2.26 6.45
C ASP A 99 0.68 -2.61 7.42
N VAL A 100 1.85 -2.96 6.88
CA VAL A 100 3.06 -3.26 7.65
C VAL A 100 4.02 -2.12 7.36
N PRO A 101 4.24 -1.17 8.29
CA PRO A 101 5.00 0.05 8.02
C PRO A 101 6.40 -0.19 7.44
N GLU A 102 7.03 -1.30 7.80
CA GLU A 102 8.38 -1.68 7.35
C GLU A 102 8.41 -2.42 6.00
N ALA A 103 7.25 -2.74 5.40
CA ALA A 103 7.16 -3.50 4.16
C ALA A 103 6.82 -2.62 2.95
N GLU A 104 7.55 -2.82 1.85
CA GLU A 104 7.24 -2.16 0.58
C GLU A 104 5.96 -2.78 -0.05
N THR A 105 5.00 -1.94 -0.41
CA THR A 105 3.81 -2.38 -1.15
C THR A 105 4.08 -2.32 -2.65
N LEU A 106 4.16 -3.49 -3.28
CA LEU A 106 4.43 -3.66 -4.70
C LEU A 106 3.25 -3.26 -5.59
N ALA A 107 2.03 -3.65 -5.20
CA ALA A 107 0.80 -3.39 -5.94
C ALA A 107 -0.40 -3.47 -5.01
N GLY A 108 -1.50 -2.80 -5.37
CA GLY A 108 -2.79 -2.92 -4.70
C GLY A 108 -3.94 -3.13 -5.69
N PHE A 109 -4.96 -3.89 -5.30
CA PHE A 109 -6.16 -4.10 -6.12
C PHE A 109 -7.43 -4.22 -5.26
N GLU A 110 -8.58 -3.85 -5.83
CA GLU A 110 -9.90 -3.93 -5.19
C GLU A 110 -10.62 -5.22 -5.59
N GLU A 111 -11.26 -5.91 -4.65
CA GLU A 111 -12.11 -7.07 -4.94
C GLU A 111 -13.54 -6.62 -5.27
N GLY A 112 -14.03 -6.88 -6.49
CA GLY A 112 -15.24 -6.28 -7.07
C GLY A 112 -16.59 -6.57 -6.41
N HIS A 113 -16.65 -7.28 -5.27
CA HIS A 113 -17.90 -7.71 -4.63
C HIS A 113 -17.96 -7.57 -3.10
N SER A 114 -16.97 -6.95 -2.46
CA SER A 114 -16.95 -6.70 -1.02
C SER A 114 -16.92 -5.19 -0.76
N HIS A 115 -17.78 -4.72 0.14
CA HIS A 115 -17.78 -3.34 0.58
C HIS A 115 -16.44 -3.07 1.30
N ALA A 116 -15.56 -2.29 0.65
CA ALA A 116 -14.37 -1.66 1.23
C ALA A 116 -13.22 -2.58 1.73
N THR A 117 -12.59 -3.36 0.85
CA THR A 117 -11.27 -3.95 1.17
C THR A 117 -10.29 -3.86 0.02
N SER A 118 -9.29 -2.99 0.16
CA SER A 118 -8.08 -2.97 -0.68
C SER A 118 -7.17 -4.15 -0.32
N HIS A 119 -6.75 -4.91 -1.32
CA HIS A 119 -5.72 -5.94 -1.19
C HIS A 119 -4.37 -5.36 -1.59
N LEU A 120 -3.34 -5.60 -0.77
CA LEU A 120 -1.95 -5.22 -1.00
C LEU A 120 -1.11 -6.45 -1.33
N LEU A 121 -0.07 -6.29 -2.14
CA LEU A 121 1.00 -7.26 -2.34
C LEU A 121 2.29 -6.68 -1.79
N GLN A 122 2.91 -7.35 -0.81
CA GLN A 122 4.09 -6.83 -0.10
C GLN A 122 5.32 -7.78 -0.15
N PRO A 123 5.72 -8.30 -1.32
CA PRO A 123 6.89 -9.17 -1.43
C PRO A 123 8.19 -8.45 -1.04
N ALA A 124 9.07 -9.15 -0.33
CA ALA A 124 10.37 -8.64 0.10
C ALA A 124 11.51 -9.52 -0.46
N PRO A 125 12.22 -9.15 -1.53
CA PRO A 125 12.03 -7.96 -2.36
C PRO A 125 10.97 -8.15 -3.48
N ALA A 126 10.56 -7.08 -4.14
CA ALA A 126 9.61 -7.09 -5.27
C ALA A 126 9.91 -8.12 -6.37
N GLU A 127 11.20 -8.37 -6.61
CA GLU A 127 11.75 -9.24 -7.66
C GLU A 127 11.39 -10.71 -7.48
N ILE A 128 11.07 -11.16 -6.25
CA ILE A 128 10.58 -12.53 -6.04
C ILE A 128 9.23 -12.75 -6.72
N PHE A 129 8.47 -11.67 -6.91
CA PHE A 129 7.23 -11.67 -7.66
C PHE A 129 7.42 -11.25 -9.12
N ARG A 130 8.30 -10.32 -9.47
CA ARG A 130 8.51 -9.86 -10.87
C ARG A 130 9.36 -10.86 -11.69
N ASN A 131 8.73 -11.86 -12.28
CA ASN A 131 9.37 -12.84 -13.18
C ASN A 131 8.38 -13.32 -14.27
N ASP A 132 8.78 -14.28 -15.10
CA ASP A 132 7.99 -14.82 -16.22
C ASP A 132 7.42 -16.24 -15.95
N LEU A 133 7.65 -16.79 -14.76
CA LEU A 133 7.14 -18.10 -14.35
C LEU A 133 5.60 -18.16 -14.43
N PRO A 134 5.01 -19.35 -14.63
CA PRO A 134 3.58 -19.55 -14.45
C PRO A 134 3.09 -19.00 -13.10
N LEU A 135 1.96 -18.29 -13.13
CA LEU A 135 1.30 -17.79 -11.91
C LEU A 135 0.09 -18.64 -11.58
N VAL A 136 0.14 -19.32 -10.44
CA VAL A 136 -0.98 -20.09 -9.89
C VAL A 136 -1.73 -19.18 -8.93
N LEU A 137 -2.99 -18.85 -9.21
CA LEU A 137 -3.84 -18.15 -8.26
C LEU A 137 -4.75 -19.16 -7.58
N VAL A 138 -4.76 -19.12 -6.25
CA VAL A 138 -5.50 -20.06 -5.42
C VAL A 138 -6.63 -19.34 -4.72
N ASP A 139 -7.83 -19.91 -4.84
CA ASP A 139 -9.04 -19.44 -4.16
C ASP A 139 -9.79 -20.63 -3.50
N ASP A 140 -10.74 -20.39 -2.62
CA ASP A 140 -11.56 -21.47 -2.05
C ASP A 140 -12.67 -21.92 -3.01
N GLU A 141 -13.39 -20.97 -3.61
CA GLU A 141 -14.45 -21.21 -4.59
C GLU A 141 -14.30 -20.33 -5.85
N ILE A 142 -14.67 -20.88 -7.00
CA ILE A 142 -14.92 -20.07 -8.21
C ILE A 142 -16.41 -20.11 -8.50
N SER A 143 -17.08 -18.95 -8.36
CA SER A 143 -18.50 -18.80 -8.70
C SER A 143 -18.68 -18.45 -10.18
N THR A 144 -18.76 -17.16 -10.53
CA THR A 144 -18.73 -16.70 -11.94
C THR A 144 -17.29 -16.60 -12.47
N GLY A 145 -16.32 -16.48 -11.56
CA GLY A 145 -14.92 -16.25 -11.89
C GLY A 145 -14.58 -14.83 -12.33
N ALA A 146 -15.52 -13.87 -12.23
CA ALA A 146 -15.25 -12.45 -12.55
C ALA A 146 -14.08 -11.88 -11.74
N THR A 147 -14.09 -12.08 -10.41
CA THR A 147 -13.00 -11.66 -9.52
C THR A 147 -11.64 -12.25 -9.93
N ALA A 148 -11.61 -13.55 -10.28
CA ALA A 148 -10.38 -14.21 -10.70
C ALA A 148 -9.86 -13.65 -12.04
N ILE A 149 -10.73 -13.36 -13.01
CA ILE A 149 -10.34 -12.73 -14.27
C ILE A 149 -9.83 -11.31 -14.03
N ASP A 150 -10.52 -10.52 -13.22
CA ASP A 150 -10.11 -9.13 -12.94
C ASP A 150 -8.76 -9.10 -12.22
N ALA A 151 -8.53 -10.03 -11.29
CA ALA A 151 -7.23 -10.20 -10.66
C ALA A 151 -6.15 -10.64 -11.67
N VAL A 152 -6.45 -11.60 -12.56
CA VAL A 152 -5.52 -12.00 -13.63
C VAL A 152 -5.18 -10.82 -14.54
N ARG A 153 -6.17 -10.01 -14.95
CA ARG A 153 -5.95 -8.81 -15.78
C ARG A 153 -5.07 -7.79 -15.07
N ALA A 154 -5.36 -7.51 -13.80
CA ALA A 154 -4.58 -6.57 -12.99
C ALA A 154 -3.12 -7.05 -12.84
N LEU A 155 -2.92 -8.33 -12.50
CA LEU A 155 -1.60 -8.93 -12.34
C LEU A 155 -0.87 -9.05 -13.68
N HIS A 156 -1.57 -9.34 -14.78
CA HIS A 156 -0.99 -9.39 -16.13
C HIS A 156 -0.55 -8.02 -16.60
N GLY A 157 -1.31 -6.96 -16.31
CA GLY A 157 -0.91 -5.59 -16.64
C GLY A 157 0.34 -5.13 -15.89
N PHE A 158 0.58 -5.69 -14.70
CA PHE A 158 1.72 -5.37 -13.85
C PHE A 158 2.98 -6.23 -14.12
N SER A 159 2.82 -7.56 -14.16
CA SER A 159 3.88 -8.55 -14.42
C SER A 159 3.33 -9.64 -15.34
N PRO A 160 3.33 -9.41 -16.67
CA PRO A 160 2.71 -10.30 -17.65
C PRO A 160 3.24 -11.73 -17.56
N ARG A 161 2.33 -12.71 -17.50
CA ARG A 161 2.67 -14.14 -17.57
C ARG A 161 2.11 -14.76 -18.83
N SER A 162 2.87 -15.68 -19.40
CA SER A 162 2.43 -16.52 -20.51
C SER A 162 1.41 -17.59 -20.10
N HIS A 163 1.34 -17.90 -18.80
CA HIS A 163 0.56 -18.99 -18.25
C HIS A 163 0.03 -18.67 -16.85
N TYR A 164 -1.29 -18.74 -16.70
CA TYR A 164 -2.01 -18.66 -15.44
C TYR A 164 -2.70 -19.98 -15.15
N VAL A 165 -2.70 -20.41 -13.89
CA VAL A 165 -3.48 -21.55 -13.41
C VAL A 165 -4.37 -21.06 -12.27
N LEU A 166 -5.67 -21.20 -12.42
CA LEU A 166 -6.64 -20.92 -11.35
C LEU A 166 -6.99 -22.22 -10.64
N ALA A 167 -6.69 -22.28 -9.36
CA ALA A 167 -6.90 -23.46 -8.53
C ALA A 167 -7.94 -23.15 -7.46
N SER A 168 -8.99 -23.96 -7.36
CA SER A 168 -9.99 -23.83 -6.30
C SER A 168 -10.38 -25.17 -5.69
N LEU A 169 -11.00 -25.16 -4.50
CA LEU A 169 -11.60 -26.40 -4.00
C LEU A 169 -12.79 -26.78 -4.87
N VAL A 170 -13.64 -25.80 -5.16
CA VAL A 170 -14.86 -26.01 -5.95
C VAL A 170 -14.98 -25.02 -7.10
N ASP A 171 -15.51 -25.48 -8.23
CA ASP A 171 -15.86 -24.67 -9.39
C ASP A 171 -17.37 -24.75 -9.67
N MET A 172 -18.06 -23.62 -9.52
CA MET A 172 -19.51 -23.47 -9.71
C MET A 172 -19.86 -22.72 -11.01
N ARG A 173 -18.87 -22.49 -11.88
CA ARG A 173 -19.05 -21.78 -13.15
C ARG A 173 -19.99 -22.51 -14.09
N THR A 174 -20.84 -21.72 -14.75
CA THR A 174 -21.61 -22.16 -15.91
C THR A 174 -20.73 -22.27 -17.16
N GLU A 175 -21.25 -22.85 -18.24
CA GLU A 175 -20.56 -22.88 -19.54
C GLU A 175 -20.30 -21.47 -20.09
N GLU A 176 -21.20 -20.50 -19.83
CA GLU A 176 -21.00 -19.10 -20.23
C GLU A 176 -19.85 -18.45 -19.44
N ASP A 177 -19.75 -18.74 -18.13
CA ASP A 177 -18.62 -18.30 -17.32
C ASP A 177 -17.30 -18.87 -17.85
N ARG A 178 -17.26 -20.17 -18.19
CA ARG A 178 -16.06 -20.82 -18.75
C ARG A 178 -15.63 -20.20 -20.07
N ALA A 179 -16.56 -19.91 -20.98
CA ALA A 179 -16.27 -19.23 -22.25
C ALA A 179 -15.64 -17.84 -22.04
N ARG A 180 -16.00 -17.13 -20.97
CA ARG A 180 -15.37 -15.83 -20.64
C ARG A 180 -13.89 -15.96 -20.27
N PHE A 181 -13.47 -17.08 -19.68
CA PHE A 181 -12.05 -17.35 -19.42
C PHE A 181 -11.27 -17.56 -20.72
N GLU A 182 -11.86 -18.26 -21.70
CA GLU A 182 -11.24 -18.43 -23.01
C GLU A 182 -11.09 -17.08 -23.73
N SER A 183 -12.12 -16.23 -23.69
CA SER A 183 -12.04 -14.86 -24.20
C SER A 183 -10.95 -14.04 -23.51
N ALA A 184 -10.86 -14.10 -22.18
CA ALA A 184 -9.84 -13.38 -21.42
C ALA A 184 -8.42 -13.89 -21.72
N ALA A 185 -8.24 -15.21 -21.87
CA ALA A 185 -6.97 -15.81 -22.27
C ALA A 185 -6.51 -15.29 -23.65
N ALA A 186 -7.43 -15.26 -24.63
CA ALA A 186 -7.17 -14.73 -25.96
C ALA A 186 -6.87 -13.22 -25.96
N GLU A 187 -7.61 -12.45 -25.16
CA GLU A 187 -7.40 -11.00 -24.96
C GLU A 187 -6.01 -10.69 -24.43
N LEU A 188 -5.55 -11.44 -23.42
CA LEU A 188 -4.26 -11.24 -22.76
C LEU A 188 -3.08 -11.86 -23.52
N GLY A 189 -3.34 -12.63 -24.58
CA GLY A 189 -2.28 -13.41 -25.25
C GLY A 189 -1.60 -14.43 -24.32
N ALA A 190 -2.34 -14.92 -23.31
CA ALA A 190 -1.85 -15.84 -22.29
C ALA A 190 -2.69 -17.12 -22.24
N ARG A 191 -2.13 -18.22 -21.74
CA ARG A 191 -2.89 -19.43 -21.41
C ARG A 191 -3.49 -19.29 -20.01
N ILE A 192 -4.77 -19.60 -19.84
CA ILE A 192 -5.42 -19.69 -18.53
C ILE A 192 -6.00 -21.10 -18.39
N ASP A 193 -5.45 -21.90 -17.48
CA ASP A 193 -6.03 -23.20 -17.08
C ASP A 193 -6.78 -23.07 -15.76
N THR A 194 -7.76 -23.94 -15.55
CA THR A 194 -8.47 -24.02 -14.28
C THR A 194 -8.48 -25.45 -13.76
N VAL A 195 -8.15 -25.62 -12.48
CA VAL A 195 -8.20 -26.90 -11.77
C VAL A 195 -9.05 -26.77 -10.51
N CYS A 196 -9.83 -27.81 -10.20
CA CYS A 196 -10.63 -27.85 -8.99
C CYS A 196 -10.73 -29.27 -8.44
N LEU A 197 -11.00 -29.43 -7.13
CA LEU A 197 -11.24 -30.75 -6.54
C LEU A 197 -12.63 -31.30 -6.89
N ALA A 198 -13.63 -30.43 -7.03
CA ALA A 198 -14.96 -30.79 -7.48
C ALA A 198 -15.63 -29.63 -8.26
N SER A 199 -16.57 -29.95 -9.15
CA SER A 199 -17.32 -28.97 -9.93
C SER A 199 -18.83 -29.18 -9.82
N GLY A 200 -19.61 -28.11 -9.74
CA GLY A 200 -21.06 -28.17 -9.56
C GLY A 200 -21.82 -26.94 -10.02
N LEU A 201 -23.03 -26.76 -9.48
CA LEU A 201 -23.89 -25.62 -9.76
C LEU A 201 -24.64 -25.19 -8.50
N THR A 202 -24.66 -23.90 -8.22
CA THR A 202 -25.48 -23.31 -7.15
C THR A 202 -26.85 -22.90 -7.71
N LYS A 203 -27.94 -23.45 -7.14
CA LYS A 203 -29.31 -23.02 -7.42
C LYS A 203 -29.89 -22.33 -6.19
N LEU A 204 -30.17 -21.03 -6.30
CA LEU A 204 -30.72 -20.24 -5.21
C LEU A 204 -32.25 -20.12 -5.37
N PRO A 205 -33.03 -20.27 -4.29
CA PRO A 205 -34.46 -19.99 -4.32
C PRO A 205 -34.76 -18.51 -4.60
N ASP A 206 -35.87 -18.23 -5.28
CA ASP A 206 -36.39 -16.87 -5.44
C ASP A 206 -36.68 -16.25 -4.07
N GLY A 207 -36.30 -14.99 -3.88
CA GLY A 207 -36.52 -14.27 -2.62
C GLY A 207 -35.61 -14.69 -1.46
N LEU A 208 -34.56 -15.50 -1.69
CA LEU A 208 -33.62 -15.93 -0.64
C LEU A 208 -33.05 -14.74 0.16
N THR A 209 -32.62 -13.68 -0.53
CA THR A 209 -32.06 -12.49 0.13
C THR A 209 -33.08 -11.83 1.06
N ASP A 210 -34.32 -11.64 0.61
CA ASP A 210 -35.38 -11.06 1.42
C ASP A 210 -35.70 -11.95 2.63
N ALA A 211 -35.75 -13.26 2.43
CA ALA A 211 -35.96 -14.22 3.50
C ALA A 211 -34.86 -14.13 4.58
N VAL A 212 -33.59 -14.15 4.19
CA VAL A 212 -32.44 -14.09 5.13
C VAL A 212 -32.36 -12.73 5.84
N THR A 213 -32.62 -11.63 5.13
CA THR A 213 -32.62 -10.29 5.73
C THR A 213 -33.79 -10.08 6.70
N SER A 214 -34.89 -10.83 6.55
CA SER A 214 -36.04 -10.80 7.46
C SER A 214 -35.89 -11.65 8.73
N MET A 215 -34.86 -12.51 8.80
CA MET A 215 -34.58 -13.34 9.98
C MET A 215 -34.17 -12.44 11.18
N PRO A 216 -34.38 -12.86 12.44
CA PRO A 216 -33.91 -12.12 13.62
C PRO A 216 -32.38 -12.08 13.72
N ASP A 217 -31.84 -11.14 14.50
CA ASP A 217 -30.40 -11.04 14.73
C ASP A 217 -29.89 -12.31 15.40
N PRO A 218 -28.78 -12.91 14.91
CA PRO A 218 -28.24 -14.11 15.54
C PRO A 218 -27.70 -13.76 16.93
N GLU A 219 -27.89 -14.67 17.88
CA GLU A 219 -27.25 -14.57 19.18
C GLU A 219 -25.76 -14.92 19.03
N LEU A 220 -24.90 -13.97 19.37
CA LEU A 220 -23.44 -14.08 19.30
C LEU A 220 -22.84 -13.83 20.70
N ASN A 221 -21.60 -14.27 20.90
CA ASN A 221 -20.86 -14.12 22.16
C ASN A 221 -21.59 -14.76 23.35
N PRO A 222 -21.80 -16.10 23.33
CA PRO A 222 -22.40 -16.78 24.47
C PRO A 222 -21.53 -16.60 25.72
N VAL A 223 -22.17 -16.41 26.88
CA VAL A 223 -21.52 -16.20 28.17
C VAL A 223 -21.80 -17.39 29.09
N ALA A 224 -20.74 -17.98 29.64
CA ALA A 224 -20.84 -19.10 30.57
C ALA A 224 -20.98 -18.62 32.03
N GLU A 225 -21.46 -19.49 32.92
CA GLU A 225 -21.53 -19.18 34.36
C GLU A 225 -20.15 -18.93 34.98
N GLN A 226 -19.11 -19.59 34.44
CA GLN A 226 -17.72 -19.43 34.85
C GLN A 226 -16.89 -18.99 33.65
N ARG A 227 -16.11 -17.92 33.84
CA ARG A 227 -15.14 -17.45 32.85
C ARG A 227 -13.96 -18.41 32.79
N GLY A 228 -13.50 -18.72 31.58
CA GLY A 228 -12.30 -19.53 31.34
C GLY A 228 -11.01 -18.78 31.67
N SER A 229 -9.90 -19.52 31.70
CA SER A 229 -8.58 -18.98 32.00
C SER A 229 -7.87 -18.40 30.76
N PHE A 230 -6.91 -17.52 31.00
CA PHE A 230 -6.06 -16.92 29.96
C PHE A 230 -4.58 -17.13 30.29
N GLY A 231 -3.81 -17.58 29.29
CA GLY A 231 -2.36 -17.67 29.32
C GLY A 231 -1.74 -17.08 28.06
N ARG A 232 -0.45 -16.76 28.13
CA ARG A 232 0.33 -16.25 27.00
C ARG A 232 1.72 -16.90 26.95
N ILE A 233 2.20 -17.18 25.75
CA ILE A 233 3.54 -17.69 25.46
C ILE A 233 4.09 -17.05 24.18
N GLU A 234 5.39 -16.79 24.16
CA GLU A 234 6.12 -16.43 22.96
C GLU A 234 6.79 -17.69 22.41
N LEU A 235 6.58 -17.98 21.13
CA LEU A 235 7.17 -19.13 20.46
C LEU A 235 8.50 -18.74 19.80
N PRO A 236 9.53 -19.60 19.84
CA PRO A 236 10.78 -19.32 19.16
C PRO A 236 10.56 -19.25 17.65
N TRP A 237 10.89 -18.11 17.04
CA TRP A 237 10.82 -17.92 15.60
C TRP A 237 11.99 -17.04 15.12
N PRO A 238 12.81 -17.47 14.14
CA PRO A 238 13.89 -16.65 13.62
C PRO A 238 13.36 -15.47 12.78
N ASP A 239 13.95 -14.28 12.96
CA ASP A 239 13.61 -13.03 12.27
C ASP A 239 13.94 -13.02 10.75
N SER A 240 14.65 -14.05 10.26
CA SER A 240 15.02 -14.27 8.85
C SER A 240 14.17 -15.35 8.18
N VAL A 241 13.24 -15.97 8.91
CA VAL A 241 12.39 -17.05 8.40
C VAL A 241 10.96 -16.54 8.30
N PRO A 242 10.38 -16.41 7.10
CA PRO A 242 9.02 -15.93 6.94
C PRO A 242 8.01 -16.89 7.60
N GLU A 243 7.15 -16.36 8.46
CA GLU A 243 6.08 -17.08 9.14
C GLU A 243 4.88 -17.39 8.23
N GLY A 244 4.80 -16.73 7.09
CA GLY A 244 3.72 -16.84 6.13
C GLY A 244 4.08 -16.25 4.77
N GLY A 245 3.09 -16.17 3.89
CA GLY A 245 3.29 -15.68 2.53
C GLY A 245 3.19 -14.16 2.39
N ARG A 246 3.03 -13.37 3.47
CA ARG A 246 2.81 -11.91 3.36
C ARG A 246 3.94 -11.21 2.61
N HIS A 247 5.18 -11.57 2.97
CA HIS A 247 6.41 -11.03 2.38
C HIS A 247 7.08 -11.98 1.39
N GLY A 248 6.35 -13.02 0.96
CA GLY A 248 6.85 -14.10 0.13
C GLY A 248 7.64 -15.14 0.95
N ILE A 249 7.37 -16.42 0.68
CA ILE A 249 8.20 -17.55 1.14
C ILE A 249 8.78 -18.24 -0.10
N LEU A 250 10.10 -18.38 -0.12
CA LEU A 250 10.83 -18.99 -1.23
C LEU A 250 10.99 -20.49 -1.00
N ASP A 251 11.20 -21.24 -2.08
CA ASP A 251 11.61 -22.65 -2.01
C ASP A 251 12.82 -22.86 -1.09
N SER A 252 13.79 -21.94 -1.11
CA SER A 252 14.99 -21.92 -0.27
C SER A 252 14.70 -21.77 1.23
N ASP A 253 13.55 -21.19 1.59
CA ASP A 253 13.19 -20.94 2.98
C ASP A 253 12.60 -22.20 3.64
N THR A 254 12.14 -23.17 2.85
CA THR A 254 11.42 -24.36 3.31
C THR A 254 12.14 -25.08 4.46
N ALA A 255 13.43 -25.37 4.33
CA ALA A 255 14.16 -26.10 5.36
C ALA A 255 14.26 -25.32 6.69
N ALA A 256 14.43 -24.00 6.62
CA ALA A 256 14.49 -23.14 7.80
C ALA A 256 13.11 -22.99 8.44
N PHE A 257 12.05 -22.85 7.63
CA PHE A 257 10.66 -22.84 8.08
C PHE A 257 10.29 -24.14 8.81
N GLU A 258 10.59 -25.30 8.24
CA GLU A 258 10.34 -26.60 8.88
C GLU A 258 11.05 -26.73 10.24
N SER A 259 12.31 -26.28 10.32
CA SER A 259 13.06 -26.27 11.57
C SER A 259 12.45 -25.33 12.60
N ALA A 260 11.97 -24.16 12.19
CA ALA A 260 11.33 -23.18 13.07
C ALA A 260 9.98 -23.72 13.60
N VAL A 261 9.17 -24.33 12.74
CA VAL A 261 7.91 -25.00 13.13
C VAL A 261 8.18 -26.09 14.17
N ALA A 262 9.18 -26.95 13.95
CA ALA A 262 9.51 -28.02 14.90
C ALA A 262 9.93 -27.47 16.29
N ALA A 263 10.72 -26.39 16.30
CA ALA A 263 11.13 -25.72 17.53
C ALA A 263 9.94 -25.08 18.26
N ALA A 264 9.09 -24.36 17.53
CA ALA A 264 7.89 -23.73 18.06
C ALA A 264 6.88 -24.76 18.59
N ALA A 265 6.65 -25.86 17.86
CA ALA A 265 5.78 -26.95 18.29
C ALA A 265 6.30 -27.61 19.56
N THR A 266 7.62 -27.82 19.70
CA THR A 266 8.22 -28.39 20.91
C THR A 266 7.93 -27.53 22.15
N VAL A 267 8.09 -26.20 22.03
CA VAL A 267 7.80 -25.25 23.11
C VAL A 267 6.30 -25.23 23.44
N LEU A 268 5.45 -25.21 22.42
CA LEU A 268 4.00 -25.22 22.58
C LEU A 268 3.51 -26.52 23.26
N SER A 269 3.97 -27.69 22.81
CA SER A 269 3.64 -28.99 23.41
C SER A 269 4.06 -29.06 24.89
N ALA A 270 5.27 -28.58 25.22
CA ALA A 270 5.76 -28.56 26.59
C ALA A 270 4.89 -27.66 27.48
N ARG A 271 4.42 -26.52 26.96
CA ARG A 271 3.51 -25.63 27.68
C ARG A 271 2.14 -26.28 27.90
N LEU A 272 1.57 -26.87 26.87
CA LEU A 272 0.26 -27.54 26.94
C LEU A 272 0.26 -28.74 27.90
N ALA A 273 1.37 -29.49 27.97
CA ALA A 273 1.53 -30.59 28.93
C ALA A 273 1.45 -30.14 30.40
N VAL A 274 1.73 -28.86 30.69
CA VAL A 274 1.64 -28.27 32.03
C VAL A 274 0.27 -27.65 32.27
N ASP A 275 -0.20 -26.82 31.32
CA ASP A 275 -1.40 -26.00 31.52
C ASP A 275 -2.70 -26.78 31.29
N ALA A 276 -2.68 -27.79 30.42
CA ALA A 276 -3.86 -28.51 29.96
C ALA A 276 -3.54 -29.99 29.64
N PRO A 277 -3.03 -30.78 30.61
CA PRO A 277 -2.67 -32.18 30.36
C PRO A 277 -3.89 -32.98 29.88
N ASP A 278 -3.66 -33.83 28.87
CA ASP A 278 -4.66 -34.72 28.25
C ASP A 278 -5.90 -34.04 27.67
N ARG A 279 -5.93 -32.70 27.56
CA ARG A 279 -7.03 -31.96 26.94
C ARG A 279 -6.85 -31.84 25.43
N PRO A 280 -7.92 -31.97 24.65
CA PRO A 280 -7.89 -31.64 23.23
C PRO A 280 -7.58 -30.15 23.00
N VAL A 281 -7.03 -29.85 21.84
CA VAL A 281 -6.59 -28.50 21.46
C VAL A 281 -7.31 -28.05 20.18
N ILE A 282 -7.78 -26.82 20.15
CA ILE A 282 -8.15 -26.15 18.89
C ILE A 282 -7.15 -25.02 18.66
N VAL A 283 -6.30 -25.18 17.65
CA VAL A 283 -5.37 -24.14 17.22
C VAL A 283 -6.09 -23.19 16.28
N LEU A 284 -6.10 -21.91 16.66
CA LEU A 284 -6.75 -20.82 15.95
C LEU A 284 -5.68 -19.96 15.28
N GLY A 285 -5.68 -19.93 13.95
CA GLY A 285 -5.02 -18.87 13.20
C GLY A 285 -5.82 -17.57 13.24
N HIS A 286 -5.15 -16.44 13.03
CA HIS A 286 -5.82 -15.15 12.97
C HIS A 286 -5.75 -14.57 11.56
N GLU A 287 -6.92 -14.52 10.95
CA GLU A 287 -7.18 -14.00 9.62
C GLU A 287 -6.30 -14.60 8.52
N GLU A 288 -5.29 -13.87 8.04
CA GLU A 288 -4.39 -14.27 6.96
C GLU A 288 -3.21 -15.16 7.44
N LEU A 289 -2.96 -15.21 8.75
CA LEU A 289 -1.98 -16.14 9.33
C LEU A 289 -2.60 -17.54 9.50
N MET A 290 -2.74 -18.26 8.39
CA MET A 290 -3.41 -19.57 8.38
C MET A 290 -2.43 -20.76 8.33
N TYR A 291 -1.37 -20.68 7.53
CA TYR A 291 -0.53 -21.86 7.27
C TYR A 291 0.34 -22.25 8.46
N LEU A 292 1.05 -21.32 9.11
CA LEU A 292 1.86 -21.63 10.28
C LEU A 292 1.01 -22.25 11.42
N PRO A 293 -0.16 -21.70 11.82
CA PRO A 293 -0.98 -22.32 12.84
C PRO A 293 -1.51 -23.70 12.42
N LEU A 294 -1.80 -23.92 11.13
CA LEU A 294 -2.12 -25.25 10.60
C LEU A 294 -0.94 -26.23 10.76
N ARG A 295 0.30 -25.78 10.52
CA ARG A 295 1.51 -26.59 10.70
C ARG A 295 1.79 -26.93 12.17
N LEU A 296 1.57 -25.99 13.07
CA LEU A 296 1.61 -26.25 14.52
C LEU A 296 0.53 -27.25 14.94
N ALA A 297 -0.69 -27.09 14.44
CA ALA A 297 -1.79 -28.02 14.70
C ALA A 297 -1.49 -29.44 14.22
N ALA A 298 -0.89 -29.58 13.03
CA ALA A 298 -0.45 -30.86 12.49
C ALA A 298 0.64 -31.51 13.36
N ALA A 299 1.65 -30.74 13.78
CA ALA A 299 2.72 -31.24 14.65
C ALA A 299 2.18 -31.70 16.02
N LEU A 300 1.23 -30.97 16.60
CA LEU A 300 0.54 -31.37 17.84
C LEU A 300 -0.25 -32.68 17.63
N ALA A 301 -1.01 -32.78 16.54
CA ALA A 301 -1.75 -34.00 16.20
C ALA A 301 -0.84 -35.21 16.00
N GLU A 302 0.31 -35.03 15.34
CA GLU A 302 1.32 -36.08 15.12
C GLU A 302 2.02 -36.51 16.41
N SER A 303 2.16 -35.59 17.38
CA SER A 303 2.66 -35.89 18.73
C SER A 303 1.66 -36.67 19.61
N GLY A 304 0.43 -36.87 19.13
CA GLY A 304 -0.62 -37.61 19.83
C GLY A 304 -1.62 -36.76 20.60
N ILE A 305 -1.50 -35.42 20.56
CA ILE A 305 -2.48 -34.51 21.20
C ILE A 305 -3.69 -34.38 20.27
N PRO A 306 -4.92 -34.70 20.71
CA PRO A 306 -6.12 -34.52 19.90
C PRO A 306 -6.27 -33.04 19.49
N THR A 307 -6.09 -32.74 18.21
CA THR A 307 -5.97 -31.36 17.73
C THR A 307 -6.90 -31.06 16.57
N ARG A 308 -7.51 -29.88 16.59
CA ARG A 308 -8.22 -29.25 15.46
C ARG A 308 -7.54 -27.96 15.07
N TYR A 309 -7.71 -27.57 13.82
CA TYR A 309 -7.29 -26.30 13.27
C TYR A 309 -8.52 -25.50 12.86
N GLN A 310 -8.50 -24.20 13.17
CA GLN A 310 -9.48 -23.24 12.72
C GLN A 310 -8.83 -21.85 12.56
N THR A 311 -9.52 -20.87 11.96
CA THR A 311 -9.09 -19.47 11.92
C THR A 311 -10.25 -18.50 12.18
N THR A 312 -9.94 -17.29 12.59
CA THR A 312 -10.89 -16.16 12.57
C THR A 312 -11.19 -15.71 11.13
N THR A 313 -12.19 -14.84 10.97
CA THR A 313 -12.61 -14.28 9.68
C THR A 313 -13.19 -12.87 9.79
N ARG A 314 -13.02 -12.06 8.73
CA ARG A 314 -13.73 -10.77 8.56
C ARG A 314 -15.18 -10.93 8.09
N SER A 315 -15.56 -12.10 7.57
CA SER A 315 -16.86 -12.28 6.90
C SER A 315 -18.00 -12.55 7.89
N PRO A 316 -19.05 -11.70 7.95
CA PRO A 316 -20.19 -11.93 8.83
C PRO A 316 -21.13 -13.00 8.26
N ALA A 317 -20.96 -14.25 8.69
CA ALA A 317 -21.90 -15.33 8.47
C ALA A 317 -23.05 -15.31 9.50
N TYR A 318 -24.21 -15.83 9.09
CA TYR A 318 -25.37 -15.98 9.94
C TYR A 318 -25.25 -17.24 10.79
N VAL A 319 -25.55 -17.13 12.08
CA VAL A 319 -25.45 -18.22 13.06
C VAL A 319 -26.85 -18.67 13.44
N LEU A 320 -27.06 -19.98 13.43
CA LEU A 320 -28.33 -20.60 13.79
C LEU A 320 -28.06 -21.96 14.43
N ASP A 321 -28.41 -22.10 15.70
CA ASP A 321 -28.22 -23.36 16.43
C ASP A 321 -29.34 -24.38 16.11
N GLU A 322 -29.36 -24.84 14.87
CA GLU A 322 -30.30 -25.85 14.37
C GLU A 322 -29.52 -27.08 13.87
N PRO A 323 -29.97 -28.32 14.20
CA PRO A 323 -29.36 -29.53 13.66
C PRO A 323 -29.32 -29.51 12.12
N GLY A 324 -28.16 -29.77 11.54
CA GLY A 324 -27.94 -29.75 10.09
C GLY A 324 -27.56 -28.38 9.50
N TYR A 325 -27.43 -27.33 10.31
CA TYR A 325 -26.82 -26.06 9.88
C TYR A 325 -25.35 -26.00 10.33
N PRO A 326 -24.40 -25.59 9.47
CA PRO A 326 -22.97 -25.65 9.80
C PRO A 326 -22.52 -24.69 10.91
N LEU A 327 -23.12 -23.50 11.01
CA LEU A 327 -22.64 -22.41 11.88
C LEU A 327 -23.59 -22.20 13.05
N ARG A 328 -23.36 -22.96 14.14
CA ARG A 328 -24.29 -23.06 15.26
C ARG A 328 -23.93 -22.17 16.45
N ARG A 329 -22.67 -21.73 16.53
CA ARG A 329 -22.18 -20.78 17.54
C ARG A 329 -21.32 -19.71 16.88
N GLY A 330 -21.37 -18.48 17.38
CA GLY A 330 -20.59 -17.38 16.82
C GLY A 330 -20.05 -16.42 17.86
N PHE A 331 -18.87 -15.90 17.57
CA PHE A 331 -18.16 -14.91 18.34
C PHE A 331 -17.90 -13.71 17.45
N ARG A 332 -18.18 -12.52 17.97
CA ARG A 332 -17.91 -11.22 17.36
C ARG A 332 -17.02 -10.43 18.30
N PHE A 333 -15.85 -10.01 17.83
CA PHE A 333 -14.86 -9.31 18.63
C PHE A 333 -14.32 -8.06 17.92
N LEU A 334 -13.71 -7.17 18.70
CA LEU A 334 -13.01 -6.00 18.18
C LEU A 334 -11.83 -6.43 17.31
N ALA A 335 -11.62 -5.75 16.19
CA ALA A 335 -10.41 -5.98 15.40
C ALA A 335 -9.17 -5.62 16.23
N PRO A 336 -8.15 -6.48 16.30
CA PRO A 336 -6.93 -6.16 17.02
C PRO A 336 -6.13 -5.05 16.31
N GLU A 337 -6.22 -4.95 14.98
CA GLU A 337 -5.48 -3.95 14.20
C GLU A 337 -6.23 -2.61 14.14
N PRO A 338 -5.54 -1.47 13.91
CA PRO A 338 -6.14 -0.14 13.72
C PRO A 338 -6.87 -0.02 12.36
N ASP A 339 -7.92 -0.80 12.20
CA ASP A 339 -8.86 -0.79 11.08
C ASP A 339 -10.18 -0.19 11.57
N ALA A 340 -10.62 0.90 10.95
CA ALA A 340 -11.54 1.84 11.59
C ALA A 340 -12.99 1.34 11.75
N GLU A 341 -13.49 0.30 11.07
CA GLU A 341 -14.95 0.04 11.11
C GLU A 341 -15.50 -1.41 11.06
N ALA A 342 -14.71 -2.50 10.97
CA ALA A 342 -15.30 -3.85 10.85
C ALA A 342 -14.95 -4.82 12.00
N PRO A 343 -15.94 -5.37 12.75
CA PRO A 343 -15.69 -6.42 13.73
C PRO A 343 -15.15 -7.69 13.05
N ARG A 344 -14.47 -8.53 13.84
CA ARG A 344 -14.00 -9.84 13.41
C ARG A 344 -14.86 -10.95 14.01
N TYR A 345 -14.81 -12.12 13.38
CA TYR A 345 -15.68 -13.24 13.72
C TYR A 345 -14.90 -14.55 13.88
N LEU A 346 -15.43 -15.42 14.73
CA LEU A 346 -15.05 -16.82 14.85
C LEU A 346 -16.32 -17.65 15.02
N TYR A 347 -16.39 -18.83 14.41
CA TYR A 347 -17.59 -19.66 14.41
C TYR A 347 -17.33 -21.02 15.05
N ASN A 348 -18.32 -21.58 15.74
CA ASN A 348 -18.29 -22.82 16.49
C ASN A 348 -17.26 -22.83 17.64
N ALA A 349 -15.96 -22.79 17.35
CA ALA A 349 -14.84 -22.80 18.32
C ALA A 349 -15.03 -23.80 19.48
N CYS A 350 -15.60 -24.96 19.17
CA CYS A 350 -15.91 -26.02 20.11
C CYS A 350 -15.50 -27.38 19.53
N TRP A 351 -15.35 -28.38 20.39
CA TRP A 351 -15.03 -29.72 19.92
C TRP A 351 -16.27 -30.36 19.24
N PRO A 352 -16.17 -30.82 17.97
CA PRO A 352 -17.30 -31.48 17.33
C PRO A 352 -17.60 -32.83 18.00
N GLN A 353 -18.85 -33.04 18.44
CA GLN A 353 -19.25 -34.27 19.16
C GLN A 353 -19.37 -35.50 18.24
N ASP A 354 -19.70 -35.31 16.96
CA ASP A 354 -20.01 -36.40 16.01
C ASP A 354 -18.80 -36.85 15.14
N PHE A 355 -17.67 -36.16 15.22
CA PHE A 355 -16.55 -36.37 14.28
C PHE A 355 -15.82 -37.70 14.47
N ASP A 356 -15.81 -38.26 15.68
CA ASP A 356 -15.24 -39.59 15.93
C ASP A 356 -15.99 -40.70 15.18
N ALA A 357 -17.28 -40.49 14.87
CA ALA A 357 -18.07 -41.41 14.04
C ALA A 357 -17.72 -41.23 12.55
N GLU A 358 -17.65 -40.00 12.06
CA GLU A 358 -17.29 -39.69 10.67
C GLU A 358 -15.88 -40.14 10.32
N LEU A 359 -14.89 -39.89 11.18
CA LEU A 359 -13.51 -40.32 10.96
C LEU A 359 -13.39 -41.85 10.98
N ARG A 360 -14.19 -42.56 11.80
CA ARG A 360 -14.26 -44.03 11.82
C ARG A 360 -14.92 -44.58 10.56
N GLU A 361 -15.97 -43.97 10.04
CA GLU A 361 -16.58 -44.36 8.75
C GLU A 361 -15.64 -44.10 7.57
N LEU A 362 -14.95 -42.95 7.56
CA LEU A 362 -13.95 -42.58 6.56
C LEU A 362 -12.69 -43.47 6.59
N THR A 363 -12.31 -44.00 7.76
CA THR A 363 -11.17 -44.93 7.89
C THR A 363 -11.55 -46.39 7.70
N ALA A 364 -12.79 -46.79 7.99
CA ALA A 364 -13.30 -48.14 7.76
C ALA A 364 -13.40 -48.53 6.28
N GLN A 365 -13.37 -47.56 5.35
CA GLN A 365 -13.28 -47.84 3.90
C GLN A 365 -11.87 -48.23 3.43
N ARG A 366 -10.86 -48.20 4.31
CA ARG A 366 -9.53 -48.77 4.05
C ARG A 366 -9.36 -50.05 4.87
N SER A 367 -9.31 -51.18 4.16
CA SER A 367 -9.20 -52.58 4.61
C SER A 367 -10.54 -53.29 4.92
N ALA A 368 -11.17 -53.81 3.86
CA ALA A 368 -11.75 -55.14 3.98
C ALA A 368 -10.57 -56.12 3.91
N ASP A 369 -10.04 -56.47 5.09
CA ASP A 369 -9.21 -57.64 5.46
C ASP A 369 -8.18 -57.23 6.54
N ASP A 370 -8.36 -57.80 7.73
CA ASP A 370 -7.52 -57.76 8.96
C ASP A 370 -7.45 -56.40 9.70
N VAL A 371 -8.04 -56.16 10.88
CA VAL A 371 -7.98 -56.96 12.13
C VAL A 371 -9.21 -56.65 13.01
N LEU A 372 -10.09 -57.65 13.16
CA LEU A 372 -10.99 -57.83 14.30
C LEU A 372 -10.23 -58.61 15.38
N ALA A 373 -9.63 -57.92 16.36
CA ALA A 373 -9.34 -58.45 17.71
C ALA A 373 -8.43 -57.50 18.51
N ALA A 374 -9.01 -56.53 19.21
CA ALA A 374 -8.59 -56.10 20.54
C ALA A 374 -9.56 -55.03 21.06
N CYS A 375 -9.91 -55.12 22.34
CA CYS A 375 -10.73 -54.18 23.11
C CYS A 375 -12.26 -54.33 22.97
N ASP A 376 -12.77 -55.56 23.07
CA ASP A 376 -13.97 -55.80 23.88
C ASP A 376 -13.49 -55.87 25.34
N ASP A 377 -13.64 -54.77 26.08
CA ASP A 377 -13.82 -54.74 27.55
C ASP A 377 -13.71 -53.30 28.08
N ALA A 378 -14.78 -52.52 27.94
CA ALA A 378 -15.14 -51.40 28.84
C ALA A 378 -16.49 -50.79 28.44
N ARG A 379 -17.58 -51.58 28.47
CA ARG A 379 -18.95 -51.03 28.52
C ARG A 379 -19.63 -51.51 29.79
N THR A 380 -19.31 -50.85 30.90
CA THR A 380 -20.21 -50.79 32.06
C THR A 380 -19.97 -49.52 32.87
N ALA A 381 -21.08 -48.85 33.17
CA ALA A 381 -21.32 -47.83 34.20
C ALA A 381 -21.11 -46.34 33.85
N GLY A 382 -22.22 -45.69 33.48
CA GLY A 382 -22.77 -44.52 34.17
C GLY A 382 -21.98 -43.21 34.23
N ASP A 383 -22.13 -42.37 33.21
CA ASP A 383 -22.50 -40.94 33.27
C ASP A 383 -22.68 -40.46 31.81
N GLY A 384 -23.48 -39.42 31.55
CA GLY A 384 -23.66 -38.86 30.19
C GLY A 384 -22.31 -38.47 29.56
N PRO A 385 -22.20 -38.36 28.22
CA PRO A 385 -20.93 -38.00 27.60
C PRO A 385 -20.49 -36.64 28.15
N SER A 386 -19.38 -36.65 28.91
CA SER A 386 -18.73 -35.44 29.38
C SER A 386 -18.44 -34.56 28.18
N GLU A 387 -18.96 -33.34 28.18
CA GLU A 387 -18.71 -32.36 27.12
C GLU A 387 -17.19 -32.18 26.98
N ILE A 388 -16.65 -32.54 25.81
CA ILE A 388 -15.20 -32.45 25.57
C ILE A 388 -14.84 -30.97 25.64
N ASN A 389 -14.00 -30.59 26.62
CA ASN A 389 -13.61 -29.20 26.86
C ASN A 389 -12.18 -28.93 26.34
N PRO A 390 -12.03 -28.43 25.09
CA PRO A 390 -10.72 -28.15 24.53
C PRO A 390 -10.09 -26.90 25.15
N ILE A 391 -8.78 -26.78 25.04
CA ILE A 391 -8.07 -25.49 25.17
C ILE A 391 -7.96 -24.83 23.79
N LEU A 392 -8.22 -23.52 23.71
CA LEU A 392 -8.08 -22.74 22.49
C LEU A 392 -6.69 -22.11 22.44
N VAL A 393 -5.89 -22.45 21.43
CA VAL A 393 -4.56 -21.87 21.23
C VAL A 393 -4.64 -20.86 20.10
N VAL A 394 -4.61 -19.57 20.41
CA VAL A 394 -4.65 -18.50 19.41
C VAL A 394 -3.23 -18.14 18.99
N VAL A 395 -2.87 -18.41 17.75
CA VAL A 395 -1.55 -18.13 17.20
C VAL A 395 -1.56 -16.79 16.45
N LEU A 396 -0.68 -15.88 16.85
CA LEU A 396 -0.62 -14.50 16.34
C LEU A 396 0.78 -14.14 15.84
N ASP A 397 0.80 -13.28 14.84
CA ASP A 397 1.96 -12.55 14.34
C ASP A 397 1.87 -11.07 14.78
N PRO A 398 2.95 -10.27 14.64
CA PRO A 398 3.02 -8.93 15.23
C PRO A 398 1.87 -7.98 14.86
N PRO A 399 1.35 -7.94 13.62
CA PRO A 399 0.22 -7.05 13.30
C PRO A 399 -1.06 -7.33 14.10
N ALA A 400 -1.25 -8.56 14.57
CA ALA A 400 -2.42 -8.99 15.33
C ALA A 400 -2.19 -9.04 16.84
N ASP A 401 -0.94 -8.91 17.28
CA ASP A 401 -0.55 -8.93 18.69
C ASP A 401 -0.66 -7.53 19.29
N THR A 402 -1.89 -7.08 19.51
CA THR A 402 -2.19 -5.73 19.99
C THR A 402 -2.91 -5.73 21.34
N PRO A 403 -2.90 -4.60 22.08
CA PRO A 403 -3.70 -4.46 23.31
C PRO A 403 -5.20 -4.70 23.10
N GLU A 404 -5.74 -4.35 21.94
CA GLU A 404 -7.15 -4.50 21.57
C GLU A 404 -7.62 -5.97 21.56
N LEU A 405 -6.71 -6.91 21.31
CA LEU A 405 -6.99 -8.35 21.41
C LEU A 405 -7.42 -8.78 22.83
N LEU A 406 -6.84 -8.13 23.85
CA LEU A 406 -7.04 -8.42 25.27
C LEU A 406 -8.04 -7.47 25.94
N ALA A 407 -8.45 -6.40 25.25
CA ALA A 407 -9.40 -5.42 25.77
C ALA A 407 -10.81 -6.00 25.94
N ASP A 408 -11.68 -5.27 26.62
CA ASP A 408 -13.11 -5.61 26.73
C ASP A 408 -13.73 -5.71 25.32
N GLY A 409 -14.35 -6.85 25.01
CA GLY A 409 -14.87 -7.15 23.67
C GLY A 409 -13.81 -7.60 22.64
N GLY A 410 -12.54 -7.71 23.04
CA GLY A 410 -11.47 -8.35 22.26
C GLY A 410 -11.61 -9.87 22.18
N LEU A 411 -10.81 -10.53 21.34
CA LEU A 411 -10.92 -11.98 21.09
C LEU A 411 -10.77 -12.81 22.37
N VAL A 412 -9.78 -12.49 23.20
CA VAL A 412 -9.53 -13.24 24.44
C VAL A 412 -10.66 -13.03 25.44
N ASP A 413 -11.19 -11.82 25.54
CA ASP A 413 -12.32 -11.52 26.41
C ASP A 413 -13.57 -12.32 26.00
N VAL A 414 -13.97 -12.28 24.72
CA VAL A 414 -15.18 -12.99 24.27
C VAL A 414 -15.07 -14.51 24.39
N LEU A 415 -13.87 -15.07 24.15
CA LEU A 415 -13.65 -16.51 24.28
C LEU A 415 -13.66 -16.96 25.73
N THR A 416 -12.94 -16.26 26.61
CA THR A 416 -12.92 -16.61 28.03
C THR A 416 -14.26 -16.38 28.70
N ALA A 417 -15.00 -15.31 28.34
CA ALA A 417 -16.37 -15.07 28.81
C ALA A 417 -17.32 -16.23 28.47
N SER A 418 -17.03 -16.96 27.40
CA SER A 418 -17.79 -18.13 26.99
C SER A 418 -17.40 -19.44 27.70
N GLY A 419 -16.52 -19.36 28.70
CA GLY A 419 -16.01 -20.48 29.49
C GLY A 419 -14.80 -21.19 28.89
N ALA A 420 -14.28 -20.75 27.74
CA ALA A 420 -13.14 -21.38 27.09
C ALA A 420 -11.81 -20.98 27.74
N ASP A 421 -10.93 -21.94 27.95
CA ASP A 421 -9.54 -21.64 28.31
C ASP A 421 -8.75 -21.25 27.06
N VAL A 422 -8.04 -20.13 27.13
CA VAL A 422 -7.34 -19.52 25.99
C VAL A 422 -5.85 -19.39 26.28
N LEU A 423 -5.02 -19.94 25.40
CA LEU A 423 -3.57 -19.70 25.36
C LEU A 423 -3.23 -18.89 24.10
N VAL A 424 -2.76 -17.67 24.27
CA VAL A 424 -2.22 -16.87 23.15
C VAL A 424 -0.76 -17.25 22.93
N ALA A 425 -0.43 -17.71 21.74
CA ALA A 425 0.92 -18.07 21.31
C ALA A 425 1.39 -17.08 20.23
N VAL A 426 2.38 -16.25 20.55
CA VAL A 426 2.86 -15.21 19.64
C VAL A 426 4.14 -15.66 18.96
N VAL A 427 4.21 -15.50 17.64
CA VAL A 427 5.47 -15.54 16.90
C VAL A 427 5.92 -14.12 16.58
N PRO A 428 7.19 -13.76 16.79
CA PRO A 428 7.71 -12.42 16.47
C PRO A 428 7.72 -12.11 14.97
N GLY A 429 7.54 -13.10 14.10
CA GLY A 429 7.56 -12.95 12.65
C GLY A 429 8.95 -12.62 12.09
N ALA A 430 9.06 -12.59 10.76
CA ALA A 430 10.25 -12.11 10.08
C ALA A 430 10.26 -10.57 9.97
N ASP A 431 11.46 -9.96 10.02
CA ASP A 431 11.61 -8.54 9.68
C ASP A 431 11.64 -8.40 8.15
N PRO A 432 10.66 -7.72 7.52
CA PRO A 432 10.60 -7.59 6.07
C PRO A 432 11.85 -6.89 5.49
N ARG A 433 12.49 -5.98 6.23
CA ARG A 433 13.73 -5.31 5.80
C ARG A 433 14.91 -6.27 5.78
N LYS A 434 14.95 -7.18 6.75
CA LYS A 434 15.98 -8.22 6.81
C LYS A 434 15.81 -9.21 5.68
N LEU A 435 14.58 -9.70 5.45
CA LEU A 435 14.24 -10.56 4.32
C LEU A 435 14.65 -9.91 2.99
N ASP A 436 14.30 -8.65 2.78
CA ASP A 436 14.66 -7.88 1.59
C ASP A 436 16.19 -7.84 1.41
N SER A 437 16.92 -7.41 2.46
CA SER A 437 18.38 -7.26 2.40
C SER A 437 19.12 -8.58 2.12
N GLU A 438 18.74 -9.67 2.79
CA GLU A 438 19.40 -10.98 2.64
C GLU A 438 19.10 -11.58 1.26
N ARG A 439 17.85 -11.49 0.80
CA ARG A 439 17.46 -12.00 -0.52
C ARG A 439 18.07 -11.18 -1.65
N ARG A 440 18.15 -9.84 -1.52
CA ARG A 440 18.86 -8.99 -2.50
C ARG A 440 20.34 -9.35 -2.59
N ALA A 441 21.01 -9.64 -1.47
CA ALA A 441 22.41 -10.07 -1.49
C ALA A 441 22.60 -11.37 -2.31
N VAL A 442 21.67 -12.33 -2.16
CA VAL A 442 21.68 -13.59 -2.93
C VAL A 442 21.39 -13.36 -4.42
N LEU A 443 20.43 -12.49 -4.76
CA LEU A 443 20.13 -12.12 -6.15
C LEU A 443 21.34 -11.45 -6.84
N HIS A 444 22.04 -10.55 -6.14
CA HIS A 444 23.26 -9.91 -6.66
C HIS A 444 24.41 -10.90 -6.85
N ALA A 445 24.62 -11.82 -5.90
CA ALA A 445 25.63 -12.87 -6.02
C ALA A 445 25.34 -13.83 -7.18
N SER A 446 24.07 -14.16 -7.41
CA SER A 446 23.63 -15.01 -8.53
C SER A 446 23.83 -14.31 -9.88
N ALA A 447 23.49 -13.02 -9.99
CA ALA A 447 23.71 -12.22 -11.19
C ALA A 447 25.21 -12.03 -11.52
N ALA A 448 26.08 -11.95 -10.50
CA ALA A 448 27.54 -11.94 -10.69
C ALA A 448 28.06 -13.29 -11.22
N THR A 449 27.49 -14.40 -10.75
CA THR A 449 27.85 -15.75 -11.18
C THR A 449 27.35 -16.06 -12.60
N ASP A 450 26.13 -15.64 -12.95
CA ASP A 450 25.58 -15.80 -14.30
C ASP A 450 26.34 -14.95 -15.33
N ARG A 451 26.81 -13.76 -14.95
CA ARG A 451 27.74 -12.95 -15.76
C ARG A 451 29.09 -13.64 -15.97
N GLU A 452 29.60 -14.40 -15.00
CA GLU A 452 30.83 -15.22 -15.16
C GLU A 452 30.62 -16.45 -16.06
N VAL A 453 29.41 -17.01 -16.13
CA VAL A 453 29.08 -18.15 -17.00
C VAL A 453 28.81 -17.69 -18.45
N GLU A 454 28.16 -16.54 -18.65
CA GLU A 454 27.96 -15.94 -19.97
C GLU A 454 29.26 -15.43 -20.60
N THR A 455 30.15 -14.83 -19.81
CA THR A 455 31.49 -14.39 -20.27
C THR A 455 32.39 -15.57 -20.65
N ASN A 456 32.27 -16.72 -19.98
CA ASN A 456 33.01 -17.95 -20.33
C ASN A 456 32.54 -18.63 -21.63
N ARG A 457 31.36 -18.29 -22.17
CA ARG A 457 30.85 -18.85 -23.43
C ARG A 457 31.22 -18.02 -24.66
N VAL A 458 31.64 -16.77 -24.48
CA VAL A 458 31.83 -15.80 -25.58
C VAL A 458 33.30 -15.43 -25.85
N MET A 459 34.26 -15.69 -24.96
CA MET A 459 35.66 -15.27 -25.17
C MET A 459 36.66 -16.43 -25.28
N ARG A 460 36.70 -17.04 -26.47
CA ARG A 460 37.93 -17.58 -27.08
C ARG A 460 38.50 -16.54 -28.05
N THR A 461 38.90 -15.39 -27.53
CA THR A 461 39.85 -14.48 -28.17
C THR A 461 40.44 -13.58 -27.11
N GLU A 462 41.77 -13.52 -27.11
CA GLU A 462 42.62 -12.86 -26.12
C GLU A 462 42.33 -11.37 -26.02
N THR A 463 42.11 -10.85 -24.80
CA THR A 463 42.57 -9.51 -24.39
C THR A 463 42.60 -9.39 -22.86
N THR A 464 43.68 -8.79 -22.36
CA THR A 464 44.06 -8.43 -20.97
C THR A 464 43.00 -7.56 -20.24
N PRO A 465 42.97 -7.54 -18.89
CA PRO A 465 41.84 -7.05 -18.10
C PRO A 465 41.84 -5.51 -17.98
N VAL A 466 40.64 -4.92 -18.02
CA VAL A 466 40.38 -3.50 -17.76
C VAL A 466 39.75 -3.36 -16.37
N ALA A 467 40.23 -2.37 -15.61
CA ALA A 467 39.73 -2.00 -14.29
C ALA A 467 38.28 -1.52 -14.35
N THR A 468 37.54 -1.69 -13.26
CA THR A 468 36.20 -1.12 -13.05
C THR A 468 36.28 0.41 -13.03
N GLU A 469 35.85 1.06 -14.11
CA GLU A 469 35.58 2.51 -14.14
C GLU A 469 34.20 2.77 -13.51
N GLU A 470 34.16 3.63 -12.49
CA GLU A 470 32.93 4.27 -12.01
C GLU A 470 32.30 5.07 -13.16
N LEU A 471 31.01 4.84 -13.44
CA LEU A 471 30.30 5.59 -14.47
C LEU A 471 30.14 7.06 -14.01
N PRO A 472 30.46 8.05 -14.85
CA PRO A 472 30.34 9.46 -14.47
C PRO A 472 28.88 9.88 -14.31
N LEU A 473 28.60 10.76 -13.33
CA LEU A 473 27.27 11.32 -13.10
C LEU A 473 26.75 12.12 -14.32
N PRO A 474 25.42 12.18 -14.54
CA PRO A 474 24.85 12.95 -15.64
C PRO A 474 25.12 14.45 -15.55
N ALA A 475 25.27 15.11 -16.69
CA ALA A 475 25.47 16.56 -16.75
C ALA A 475 24.14 17.33 -16.58
N PRO A 476 24.13 18.50 -15.91
CA PRO A 476 22.95 19.35 -15.82
C PRO A 476 22.50 19.89 -17.19
N LEU A 477 21.21 20.17 -17.32
CA LEU A 477 20.63 20.84 -18.49
C LEU A 477 20.44 22.35 -18.24
N TYR A 478 20.38 23.12 -19.33
CA TYR A 478 20.33 24.59 -19.30
C TYR A 478 19.39 25.12 -20.38
N GLY A 479 18.79 26.29 -20.16
CA GLY A 479 18.06 27.01 -21.20
C GLY A 479 19.01 27.73 -22.17
N PRO A 480 18.63 27.93 -23.45
CA PRO A 480 17.31 27.64 -24.01
C PRO A 480 17.14 26.20 -24.52
N GLU A 481 18.16 25.34 -24.40
CA GLU A 481 18.07 23.95 -24.84
C GLU A 481 17.04 23.17 -24.01
N PHE A 482 16.95 23.43 -22.70
CA PHE A 482 15.99 22.84 -21.79
C PHE A 482 15.40 23.89 -20.81
N GLY A 483 14.13 24.22 -21.03
CA GLY A 483 13.41 25.25 -20.30
C GLY A 483 13.67 26.67 -20.81
N SER A 484 12.82 27.61 -20.42
CA SER A 484 12.89 29.01 -20.88
C SER A 484 13.64 29.96 -19.95
N TYR A 485 14.06 29.51 -18.77
CA TYR A 485 14.95 30.29 -17.89
C TYR A 485 16.37 30.34 -18.45
N ALA A 486 17.10 31.43 -18.22
CA ALA A 486 18.44 31.58 -18.76
C ALA A 486 19.44 30.63 -18.09
N ALA A 487 20.47 30.19 -18.84
CA ALA A 487 21.48 29.23 -18.35
C ALA A 487 22.20 29.70 -17.07
N ASP A 488 22.35 31.01 -16.87
CA ASP A 488 23.00 31.56 -15.67
C ASP A 488 22.05 31.63 -14.45
N GLU A 489 20.76 31.38 -14.62
CA GLU A 489 19.76 31.47 -13.56
C GLU A 489 19.54 30.16 -12.83
N VAL A 490 19.48 29.04 -13.56
CA VAL A 490 19.23 27.70 -13.00
C VAL A 490 19.89 26.61 -13.83
N SER A 491 20.45 25.61 -13.15
CA SER A 491 20.89 24.34 -13.76
C SER A 491 19.87 23.26 -13.43
N TRP A 492 19.38 22.52 -14.42
CA TRP A 492 18.41 21.45 -14.20
C TRP A 492 19.14 20.13 -13.96
N LEU A 493 18.98 19.55 -12.77
CA LEU A 493 19.37 18.17 -12.49
C LEU A 493 18.17 17.28 -12.83
N LEU A 494 17.83 17.25 -14.12
CA LEU A 494 16.71 16.50 -14.69
C LEU A 494 17.13 15.89 -16.02
N LYS A 495 16.53 14.75 -16.37
CA LYS A 495 16.65 14.15 -17.70
C LYS A 495 15.67 14.78 -18.68
N ASP A 496 16.12 15.11 -19.89
CA ASP A 496 15.23 15.63 -20.95
C ASP A 496 14.37 14.49 -21.51
N LEU A 497 13.06 14.55 -21.27
CA LEU A 497 12.06 13.64 -21.82
C LEU A 497 11.13 14.33 -22.84
N SER A 498 11.59 15.42 -23.47
CA SER A 498 10.77 16.21 -24.40
C SER A 498 10.21 15.40 -25.57
N ASP A 499 10.98 14.41 -26.05
CA ASP A 499 10.60 13.57 -27.19
C ASP A 499 9.77 12.35 -26.79
N ALA A 500 9.55 12.12 -25.48
CA ALA A 500 8.73 11.02 -25.00
C ALA A 500 7.23 11.37 -25.07
N ASP A 501 6.43 10.37 -25.44
CA ASP A 501 4.96 10.45 -25.43
C ASP A 501 4.45 10.16 -24.01
N LEU A 502 4.39 11.23 -23.21
CA LEU A 502 4.07 11.16 -21.78
C LEU A 502 2.68 11.70 -21.46
N GLU A 503 2.09 12.49 -22.36
CA GLU A 503 0.79 13.11 -22.16
C GLU A 503 -0.37 12.14 -22.38
N ALA A 504 -1.17 11.91 -21.35
CA ALA A 504 -2.37 11.07 -21.44
C ALA A 504 -3.62 11.80 -20.97
N ASP A 505 -4.78 11.38 -21.49
CA ASP A 505 -6.10 11.89 -21.11
C ASP A 505 -6.29 11.81 -19.59
N ILE A 506 -6.87 12.86 -19.01
CA ILE A 506 -7.16 12.99 -17.57
C ILE A 506 -7.99 11.81 -17.05
N ALA A 507 -8.99 11.34 -17.80
CA ALA A 507 -9.85 10.24 -17.37
C ALA A 507 -9.11 8.89 -17.36
N GLU A 508 -8.18 8.68 -18.28
CA GLU A 508 -7.35 7.49 -18.36
C GLU A 508 -6.23 7.52 -17.31
N ARG A 509 -5.59 8.67 -17.08
CA ARG A 509 -4.62 8.85 -15.99
C ARG A 509 -5.28 8.65 -14.63
N GLU A 510 -6.41 9.30 -14.38
CA GLU A 510 -7.11 9.18 -13.10
C GLU A 510 -7.56 7.74 -12.88
N ARG A 511 -8.03 7.04 -13.93
CA ARG A 511 -8.37 5.61 -13.87
C ARG A 511 -7.14 4.74 -13.56
N ARG A 512 -5.99 4.98 -14.20
CA ARG A 512 -4.74 4.22 -13.97
C ARG A 512 -4.10 4.50 -12.61
N ILE A 513 -4.14 5.76 -12.15
CA ILE A 513 -3.67 6.18 -10.81
C ILE A 513 -4.59 5.61 -9.73
N GLN A 514 -5.92 5.72 -9.90
CA GLN A 514 -6.88 5.15 -8.96
C GLN A 514 -6.90 3.61 -8.97
N ALA A 515 -6.49 2.99 -10.07
CA ALA A 515 -6.29 1.54 -10.18
C ALA A 515 -4.91 1.07 -9.67
N GLY A 516 -4.02 1.98 -9.23
CA GLY A 516 -2.68 1.65 -8.76
C GLY A 516 -1.72 1.14 -9.85
N VAL A 517 -2.10 1.23 -11.12
CA VAL A 517 -1.35 0.71 -12.29
C VAL A 517 -0.25 1.67 -12.76
N ALA A 518 -0.32 2.95 -12.37
CA ALA A 518 0.70 3.95 -12.67
C ALA A 518 0.77 5.00 -11.57
N HIS A 519 1.96 5.40 -11.16
CA HIS A 519 2.11 6.57 -10.29
C HIS A 519 1.81 7.86 -11.06
N TYR A 520 1.32 8.91 -10.39
CA TYR A 520 1.02 10.18 -11.08
C TYR A 520 2.26 10.82 -11.72
N ALA A 521 3.45 10.44 -11.25
CA ALA A 521 4.73 10.90 -11.78
C ALA A 521 5.23 10.08 -12.98
N GLU A 522 4.57 8.98 -13.37
CA GLU A 522 5.01 8.17 -14.53
C GLU A 522 4.50 8.73 -15.87
N SER A 523 3.51 9.65 -15.84
CA SER A 523 2.88 10.27 -17.01
C SER A 523 2.41 11.69 -16.73
N LEU A 524 2.32 12.51 -17.78
CA LEU A 524 1.93 13.91 -17.71
C LEU A 524 0.45 14.10 -18.11
N PRO A 525 -0.29 15.00 -17.44
CA PRO A 525 -1.58 15.44 -17.97
C PRO A 525 -1.37 16.32 -19.20
N ILE A 526 -2.33 16.31 -20.13
CA ILE A 526 -2.36 17.29 -21.23
C ILE A 526 -2.36 18.71 -20.67
N GLU A 527 -1.47 19.55 -21.20
CA GLU A 527 -1.28 20.90 -20.70
C GLU A 527 -2.43 21.82 -21.10
N TYR A 528 -3.24 22.22 -20.11
CA TYR A 528 -4.36 23.14 -20.33
C TYR A 528 -3.85 24.53 -20.75
N GLN A 529 -4.32 24.99 -21.92
CA GLN A 529 -4.07 26.35 -22.40
C GLN A 529 -5.19 27.29 -21.96
N PRO A 530 -4.90 28.31 -21.15
CA PRO A 530 -5.89 29.24 -20.65
C PRO A 530 -6.41 30.20 -21.73
N ASP A 531 -7.69 30.57 -21.60
CA ASP A 531 -8.33 31.55 -22.47
C ASP A 531 -7.85 32.99 -22.21
N ALA A 532 -8.30 33.92 -23.06
CA ALA A 532 -7.91 35.33 -22.97
C ALA A 532 -8.34 36.00 -21.65
N ALA A 533 -9.45 35.57 -21.04
CA ALA A 533 -9.92 36.13 -19.77
C ALA A 533 -8.97 35.74 -18.62
N TYR A 534 -8.45 34.51 -18.65
CA TYR A 534 -7.50 34.03 -17.65
C TYR A 534 -6.10 34.63 -17.78
N ARG A 535 -5.66 34.94 -19.01
CA ARG A 535 -4.42 35.70 -19.23
C ARG A 535 -4.51 37.12 -18.66
N SER A 536 -5.65 37.78 -18.80
CA SER A 536 -5.90 39.08 -18.17
C SER A 536 -5.83 39.01 -16.64
N LEU A 537 -6.37 37.94 -16.04
CA LEU A 537 -6.26 37.71 -14.60
C LEU A 537 -4.80 37.55 -14.15
N PHE A 538 -3.97 36.83 -14.89
CA PHE A 538 -2.54 36.72 -14.59
C PHE A 538 -1.86 38.10 -14.62
N ASP A 539 -2.14 38.92 -15.65
CA ASP A 539 -1.54 40.24 -15.79
C ASP A 539 -1.95 41.19 -14.66
N GLU A 540 -3.22 41.17 -14.26
CA GLU A 540 -3.76 41.94 -13.13
C GLU A 540 -3.12 41.49 -11.81
N VAL A 541 -3.16 40.19 -11.51
CA VAL A 541 -2.56 39.62 -10.29
C VAL A 541 -1.07 39.91 -10.22
N LEU A 542 -0.33 39.78 -11.33
CA LEU A 542 1.09 40.08 -11.36
C LEU A 542 1.36 41.56 -11.06
N ALA A 543 0.60 42.47 -11.67
CA ALA A 543 0.76 43.91 -11.43
C ALA A 543 0.46 44.29 -9.97
N GLU A 544 -0.56 43.68 -9.36
CA GLU A 544 -0.96 43.97 -7.97
C GLU A 544 -0.06 43.29 -6.93
N SER A 545 0.51 42.13 -7.23
CA SER A 545 1.27 41.32 -6.27
C SER A 545 2.80 41.44 -6.41
N ALA A 546 3.34 42.02 -7.48
CA ALA A 546 4.78 42.06 -7.74
C ALA A 546 5.61 42.64 -6.59
N GLU A 547 5.17 43.76 -5.99
CA GLU A 547 5.86 44.38 -4.85
C GLU A 547 5.79 43.49 -3.60
N ARG A 548 4.64 42.84 -3.35
CA ARG A 548 4.48 41.91 -2.22
C ARG A 548 5.37 40.68 -2.37
N LEU A 549 5.44 40.12 -3.59
CA LEU A 549 6.32 39.01 -3.93
C LEU A 549 7.79 39.40 -3.78
N ALA A 550 8.18 40.57 -4.27
CA ALA A 550 9.54 41.10 -4.14
C ALA A 550 9.95 41.23 -2.67
N LEU A 551 9.06 41.74 -1.82
CA LEU A 551 9.32 41.83 -0.38
C LEU A 551 9.52 40.45 0.25
N ALA A 552 8.63 39.49 -0.04
CA ALA A 552 8.75 38.13 0.49
C ALA A 552 10.02 37.42 -0.01
N VAL A 553 10.42 37.61 -1.27
CA VAL A 553 11.69 37.12 -1.84
C VAL A 553 12.87 37.71 -1.10
N GLY A 554 12.89 39.03 -0.92
CA GLY A 554 13.96 39.69 -0.17
C GLY A 554 14.05 39.19 1.27
N THR A 555 12.92 39.08 1.95
CA THR A 555 12.86 38.57 3.33
C THR A 555 13.39 37.14 3.43
N VAL A 556 12.93 36.19 2.60
CA VAL A 556 13.39 34.79 2.68
C VAL A 556 14.86 34.65 2.26
N ALA A 557 15.32 35.39 1.25
CA ALA A 557 16.72 35.36 0.82
C ALA A 557 17.66 35.87 1.91
N GLU A 558 17.33 37.01 2.53
CA GLU A 558 18.12 37.55 3.64
C GLU A 558 18.02 36.69 4.91
N LEU A 559 16.87 36.05 5.15
CA LEU A 559 16.70 35.12 6.27
C LEU A 559 17.58 33.88 6.11
N VAL A 560 17.62 33.30 4.90
CA VAL A 560 18.52 32.19 4.59
C VAL A 560 19.98 32.60 4.84
N VAL A 561 20.41 33.76 4.37
CA VAL A 561 21.79 34.21 4.60
C VAL A 561 22.08 34.47 6.09
N ALA A 562 21.12 35.02 6.84
CA ALA A 562 21.26 35.24 8.27
C ALA A 562 21.43 33.92 9.06
N GLU A 563 20.86 32.82 8.56
CA GLU A 563 20.86 31.52 9.22
C GLU A 563 21.99 30.59 8.77
N ARG A 564 22.32 30.63 7.47
CA ARG A 564 23.25 29.71 6.81
C ARG A 564 24.59 30.35 6.44
N GLY A 565 24.68 31.68 6.46
CA GLY A 565 25.84 32.42 5.99
C GLY A 565 25.78 32.75 4.50
N GLU A 566 26.90 33.22 3.96
CA GLU A 566 26.99 33.74 2.58
C GLU A 566 27.37 32.67 1.54
N ASP A 567 27.90 31.54 1.99
CA ASP A 567 28.31 30.41 1.15
C ASP A 567 27.16 29.39 1.08
N ILE A 568 26.17 29.68 0.24
CA ILE A 568 24.95 28.89 0.09
C ILE A 568 24.75 28.45 -1.37
N VAL A 569 24.13 27.27 -1.51
CA VAL A 569 23.72 26.70 -2.79
C VAL A 569 22.21 26.55 -2.79
N LEU A 570 21.52 27.24 -3.70
CA LEU A 570 20.07 27.13 -3.80
C LEU A 570 19.69 25.88 -4.59
N VAL A 571 18.78 25.07 -4.05
CA VAL A 571 18.26 23.87 -4.72
C VAL A 571 16.74 23.94 -4.73
N SER A 572 16.17 24.37 -5.85
CA SER A 572 14.73 24.51 -6.00
C SER A 572 14.06 23.19 -6.31
N LEU A 573 12.92 22.92 -5.67
CA LEU A 573 12.02 21.84 -6.07
C LEU A 573 11.34 22.25 -7.39
N ALA A 574 11.46 21.38 -8.40
CA ALA A 574 11.10 21.73 -9.78
C ALA A 574 9.64 22.24 -9.92
N ARG A 575 9.48 23.20 -10.84
CA ARG A 575 8.28 24.03 -11.09
C ARG A 575 8.02 25.12 -10.06
N ALA A 576 7.51 24.77 -8.88
CA ALA A 576 7.00 25.78 -7.95
C ALA A 576 8.14 26.54 -7.25
N GLY A 577 9.21 25.85 -6.88
CA GLY A 577 10.41 26.43 -6.29
C GLY A 577 11.29 27.17 -7.29
N THR A 578 11.40 26.68 -8.53
CA THR A 578 12.35 27.21 -9.53
C THR A 578 12.28 28.74 -9.72
N PRO A 579 11.11 29.38 -10.00
CA PRO A 579 11.06 30.83 -10.13
C PRO A 579 11.44 31.56 -8.82
N VAL A 580 11.16 30.96 -7.66
CA VAL A 580 11.53 31.53 -6.36
C VAL A 580 13.04 31.47 -6.15
N GLY A 581 13.68 30.33 -6.43
CA GLY A 581 15.15 30.21 -6.38
C GLY A 581 15.85 31.19 -7.32
N ILE A 582 15.30 31.40 -8.53
CA ILE A 582 15.82 32.42 -9.46
C ILE A 582 15.65 33.82 -8.88
N LEU A 583 14.48 34.16 -8.32
CA LEU A 583 14.25 35.47 -7.71
C LEU A 583 15.14 35.72 -6.49
N MET A 584 15.36 34.71 -5.64
CA MET A 584 16.31 34.78 -4.52
C MET A 584 17.73 35.03 -5.03
N LYS A 585 18.17 34.28 -6.05
CA LYS A 585 19.47 34.50 -6.69
C LYS A 585 19.60 35.90 -7.29
N ARG A 586 18.58 36.38 -8.01
CA ARG A 586 18.54 37.75 -8.55
C ARG A 586 18.63 38.79 -7.44
N TRP A 587 17.90 38.60 -6.34
CA TRP A 587 17.93 39.49 -5.18
C TRP A 587 19.34 39.59 -4.59
N LEU A 588 19.93 38.44 -4.24
CA LEU A 588 21.26 38.32 -3.64
C LEU A 588 22.35 38.90 -4.56
N ARG A 589 22.20 38.74 -5.87
CA ARG A 589 23.12 39.31 -6.87
C ARG A 589 22.95 40.83 -7.05
N SER A 590 21.71 41.34 -6.97
CA SER A 590 21.36 42.74 -7.25
C SER A 590 21.86 43.76 -6.21
N GLY A 591 22.36 43.30 -5.06
CA GLY A 591 22.89 44.13 -3.98
C GLY A 591 21.94 44.20 -2.78
N ARG A 592 22.34 43.68 -1.62
CA ARG A 592 21.46 43.35 -0.49
C ARG A 592 21.14 44.50 0.47
N GLY A 593 21.65 45.70 0.20
CA GLY A 593 21.52 46.89 1.04
C GLY A 593 22.87 47.57 1.28
N ASP A 594 22.86 48.69 2.01
CA ASP A 594 24.06 49.50 2.25
C ASP A 594 25.12 48.71 3.05
N GLY A 595 26.27 48.47 2.42
CA GLY A 595 27.43 47.82 3.05
C GLY A 595 27.43 46.28 3.03
N LEU A 596 26.42 45.63 2.45
CA LEU A 596 26.37 44.18 2.27
C LEU A 596 26.88 43.78 0.87
N PRO A 597 27.70 42.72 0.74
CA PRO A 597 28.19 42.27 -0.56
C PRO A 597 27.06 41.66 -1.41
N SER A 598 27.14 41.85 -2.73
CA SER A 598 26.39 41.03 -3.68
C SER A 598 26.90 39.60 -3.62
N LEU A 599 26.01 38.62 -3.59
CA LEU A 599 26.35 37.20 -3.58
C LEU A 599 25.99 36.57 -4.92
N ASN A 600 26.92 35.79 -5.48
CA ASN A 600 26.67 34.98 -6.67
C ASN A 600 26.54 33.52 -6.25
N VAL A 601 25.31 33.08 -6.02
CA VAL A 601 25.00 31.75 -5.51
C VAL A 601 24.73 30.76 -6.65
N PRO A 602 25.26 29.52 -6.60
CA PRO A 602 24.81 28.45 -7.48
C PRO A 602 23.32 28.15 -7.27
N HIS A 603 22.64 27.74 -8.34
CA HIS A 603 21.23 27.40 -8.27
C HIS A 603 20.91 26.20 -9.16
N TYR A 604 20.36 25.16 -8.54
CA TYR A 604 19.94 23.93 -9.18
C TYR A 604 18.42 23.75 -9.04
N ALA A 605 17.81 23.02 -9.97
CA ALA A 605 16.45 22.53 -9.84
C ALA A 605 16.44 21.01 -9.88
N VAL A 606 15.79 20.39 -8.89
CA VAL A 606 15.75 18.93 -8.68
C VAL A 606 14.33 18.40 -8.64
N SER A 607 14.17 17.10 -8.88
CA SER A 607 12.89 16.42 -8.72
C SER A 607 12.68 15.96 -7.29
N ILE A 608 11.47 16.18 -6.79
CA ILE A 608 10.90 15.45 -5.67
C ILE A 608 9.51 14.96 -6.06
N VAL A 609 9.20 13.72 -5.73
CA VAL A 609 7.93 13.08 -6.03
C VAL A 609 7.36 12.55 -4.74
N ARG A 610 6.12 12.95 -4.42
CA ARG A 610 5.45 12.49 -3.20
C ARG A 610 5.33 10.96 -3.21
N ASP A 611 5.52 10.35 -2.04
CA ASP A 611 5.46 8.90 -1.83
C ASP A 611 6.56 8.12 -2.60
N ARG A 612 7.56 8.84 -3.15
CA ARG A 612 8.68 8.29 -3.94
C ARG A 612 10.03 8.97 -3.62
N GLY A 613 10.04 10.07 -2.88
CA GLY A 613 11.23 10.78 -2.45
C GLY A 613 11.84 11.75 -3.47
N ILE A 614 13.01 12.25 -3.11
CA ILE A 614 13.85 13.17 -3.89
C ILE A 614 14.83 12.37 -4.75
N ASP A 615 15.20 12.92 -5.90
CA ASP A 615 16.16 12.30 -6.83
C ASP A 615 17.54 12.09 -6.19
N ALA A 616 17.88 10.83 -5.89
CA ALA A 616 19.13 10.46 -5.25
C ALA A 616 20.36 10.76 -6.13
N VAL A 617 20.26 10.62 -7.45
CA VAL A 617 21.37 10.92 -8.37
C VAL A 617 21.64 12.42 -8.40
N ALA A 618 20.58 13.25 -8.28
CA ALA A 618 20.74 14.69 -8.12
C ALA A 618 21.39 15.06 -6.77
N LEU A 619 21.08 14.33 -5.69
CA LEU A 619 21.76 14.50 -4.41
C LEU A 619 23.23 14.08 -4.44
N ASP A 620 23.57 12.98 -5.12
CA ASP A 620 24.94 12.55 -5.34
C ASP A 620 25.72 13.64 -6.10
N TYR A 621 25.11 14.18 -7.18
CA TYR A 621 25.69 15.28 -7.93
C TYR A 621 25.95 16.51 -7.04
N LEU A 622 24.98 16.89 -6.21
CA LEU A 622 25.12 18.03 -5.30
C LEU A 622 26.23 17.78 -4.26
N ALA A 623 26.32 16.58 -3.70
CA ALA A 623 27.33 16.22 -2.72
C ALA A 623 28.75 16.11 -3.30
N GLU A 624 28.89 15.74 -4.58
CA GLU A 624 30.18 15.71 -5.27
C GLU A 624 30.70 17.13 -5.57
N HIS A 625 29.79 18.08 -5.80
CA HIS A 625 30.15 19.42 -6.28
C HIS A 625 30.10 20.52 -5.22
N HIS A 626 29.37 20.32 -4.12
CA HIS A 626 29.14 21.32 -3.07
C HIS A 626 29.17 20.68 -1.68
N ASP A 627 29.37 21.49 -0.64
CA ASP A 627 29.18 21.04 0.74
C ASP A 627 27.67 20.80 1.00
N PRO A 628 27.24 19.59 1.36
CA PRO A 628 25.84 19.29 1.69
C PRO A 628 25.23 20.23 2.74
N ALA A 629 26.03 20.76 3.68
CA ALA A 629 25.57 21.71 4.70
C ALA A 629 25.29 23.13 4.15
N SER A 630 25.81 23.46 2.97
CA SER A 630 25.58 24.74 2.28
C SER A 630 24.32 24.73 1.41
N VAL A 631 23.73 23.55 1.17
CA VAL A 631 22.55 23.38 0.32
C VAL A 631 21.30 23.84 1.04
N VAL A 632 20.51 24.67 0.36
CA VAL A 632 19.22 25.19 0.84
C VAL A 632 18.14 24.78 -0.14
N PHE A 633 17.23 23.91 0.29
CA PHE A 633 16.08 23.52 -0.51
C PHE A 633 15.04 24.65 -0.56
N VAL A 634 14.51 24.95 -1.74
CA VAL A 634 13.60 26.07 -1.98
C VAL A 634 12.30 25.61 -2.66
N ASP A 635 11.16 26.07 -2.14
CA ASP A 635 9.85 25.90 -2.79
C ASP A 635 9.03 27.20 -2.82
N GLY A 636 7.99 27.23 -3.67
CA GLY A 636 7.15 28.40 -3.86
C GLY A 636 6.10 28.60 -2.77
N TRP A 637 5.50 27.53 -2.27
CA TRP A 637 4.42 27.61 -1.28
C TRP A 637 4.23 26.29 -0.57
N THR A 638 4.03 26.32 0.75
CA THR A 638 3.64 25.14 1.52
C THR A 638 2.27 25.34 2.17
N GLY A 639 1.34 24.43 1.85
CA GLY A 639 0.01 24.40 2.43
C GLY A 639 0.01 23.56 3.70
N LYS A 640 -0.52 22.34 3.63
CA LYS A 640 -0.56 21.39 4.76
C LYS A 640 0.78 20.69 5.06
N GLY A 641 1.90 21.20 4.54
CA GLY A 641 3.26 20.69 4.81
C GLY A 641 3.62 19.33 4.21
N ALA A 642 2.93 18.88 3.16
CA ALA A 642 3.19 17.57 2.54
C ALA A 642 4.61 17.44 1.97
N ILE A 643 5.09 18.45 1.24
CA ILE A 643 6.45 18.47 0.68
C ILE A 643 7.51 18.63 1.75
N THR A 644 7.21 19.36 2.83
CA THR A 644 8.12 19.49 3.98
C THR A 644 8.39 18.13 4.62
N LYS A 645 7.35 17.31 4.84
CA LYS A 645 7.49 15.94 5.34
C LYS A 645 8.25 15.05 4.37
N GLU A 646 7.83 15.05 3.10
CA GLU A 646 8.47 14.25 2.04
C GLU A 646 9.97 14.54 1.91
N LEU A 647 10.37 15.82 1.97
CA LEU A 647 11.78 16.20 1.90
C LEU A 647 12.56 15.65 3.09
N THR A 648 12.03 15.80 4.30
CA THR A 648 12.66 15.27 5.53
C THR A 648 12.86 13.76 5.43
N GLU A 649 11.78 13.03 5.12
CA GLU A 649 11.78 11.57 5.00
C GLU A 649 12.74 11.11 3.89
N ALA A 650 12.76 11.78 2.75
CA ALA A 650 13.61 11.41 1.62
C ALA A 650 15.10 11.66 1.88
N LEU A 651 15.45 12.77 2.55
CA LEU A 651 16.85 13.05 2.92
C LEU A 651 17.36 12.11 4.02
N ASP A 652 16.51 11.76 4.98
CA ASP A 652 16.84 10.75 5.99
C ASP A 652 17.04 9.36 5.35
N ALA A 653 16.17 8.98 4.40
CA ALA A 653 16.31 7.73 3.65
C ALA A 653 17.59 7.70 2.80
N TYR A 654 17.90 8.78 2.08
CA TYR A 654 19.13 8.91 1.31
C TYR A 654 20.38 8.81 2.21
N HIS A 655 20.37 9.47 3.37
CA HIS A 655 21.48 9.36 4.32
C HIS A 655 21.62 7.94 4.89
N ALA A 656 20.51 7.30 5.24
CA ALA A 656 20.50 5.92 5.74
C ALA A 656 21.02 4.91 4.70
N ALA A 657 20.83 5.20 3.41
CA ALA A 657 21.37 4.42 2.29
C ALA A 657 22.88 4.65 2.04
N GLY A 658 23.54 5.48 2.85
CA GLY A 658 24.97 5.80 2.75
C GLY A 658 25.29 7.12 2.05
N GLY A 659 24.26 7.88 1.64
CA GLY A 659 24.40 9.19 1.04
C GLY A 659 24.83 10.28 2.04
N ALA A 660 25.24 11.43 1.50
CA ALA A 660 25.60 12.60 2.30
C ALA A 660 24.42 13.12 3.15
N ARG A 661 24.71 13.66 4.34
CA ARG A 661 23.69 14.31 5.19
C ARG A 661 23.46 15.73 4.69
N PHE A 662 22.26 16.01 4.22
CA PHE A 662 21.78 17.36 3.91
C PHE A 662 20.95 17.93 5.06
N ASP A 663 20.79 19.26 5.07
CA ASP A 663 19.82 19.94 5.93
C ASP A 663 18.43 19.88 5.29
N ASP A 664 17.44 19.44 6.06
CA ASP A 664 16.07 19.18 5.62
C ASP A 664 15.12 20.39 5.78
N GLU A 665 15.61 21.51 6.30
CA GLU A 665 14.80 22.70 6.48
C GLU A 665 14.50 23.38 5.14
N LEU A 666 13.28 23.18 4.66
CA LEU A 666 12.78 23.80 3.44
C LEU A 666 12.56 25.33 3.62
N ALA A 667 13.16 26.13 2.74
CA ALA A 667 12.87 27.55 2.61
C ALA A 667 11.73 27.78 1.61
N VAL A 668 10.71 28.55 1.98
CA VAL A 668 9.56 28.81 1.10
C VAL A 668 9.21 30.28 0.97
N LEU A 669 8.70 30.68 -0.20
CA LEU A 669 8.23 32.07 -0.37
C LEU A 669 7.04 32.39 0.55
N ALA A 670 6.05 31.49 0.62
CA ALA A 670 4.86 31.66 1.44
C ALA A 670 4.49 30.37 2.19
N ASP A 671 4.21 30.49 3.49
CA ASP A 671 3.77 29.37 4.34
C ASP A 671 2.57 29.76 5.21
N PRO A 672 1.36 29.78 4.64
CA PRO A 672 0.15 29.99 5.42
C PRO A 672 -0.23 28.80 6.32
N GLY A 673 0.40 27.63 6.14
CA GLY A 673 0.12 26.44 6.93
C GLY A 673 0.90 26.31 8.23
N HIS A 674 1.91 27.15 8.44
CA HIS A 674 2.83 27.10 9.58
C HIS A 674 3.63 25.79 9.66
N CYS A 675 4.17 25.35 8.51
CA CYS A 675 4.86 24.07 8.36
C CYS A 675 6.40 24.18 8.33
N VAL A 676 6.99 25.34 8.04
CA VAL A 676 8.44 25.55 7.99
C VAL A 676 8.89 26.72 8.86
N ARG A 677 10.17 26.71 9.24
CA ARG A 677 10.82 27.75 10.05
C ARG A 677 11.28 28.95 9.22
N THR A 678 11.64 28.71 7.95
CA THR A 678 12.25 29.70 7.04
C THR A 678 11.29 30.03 5.91
N TYR A 679 10.70 31.22 5.96
CA TYR A 679 9.64 31.64 5.05
C TYR A 679 9.73 33.13 4.71
N GLY A 680 9.22 33.52 3.54
CA GLY A 680 9.12 34.93 3.13
C GLY A 680 7.90 35.65 3.73
N THR A 681 6.75 34.95 3.81
CA THR A 681 5.52 35.45 4.44
C THR A 681 4.60 34.31 4.92
N ARG A 682 3.72 34.62 5.88
CA ARG A 682 2.61 33.74 6.33
C ARG A 682 1.29 34.05 5.63
N ASP A 683 1.27 35.05 4.76
CA ASP A 683 0.05 35.48 4.10
C ASP A 683 -0.42 34.47 3.05
N ASP A 684 -1.73 34.26 2.98
CA ASP A 684 -2.37 33.44 1.95
C ASP A 684 -3.00 34.33 0.87
N PHE A 685 -2.26 34.55 -0.21
CA PHE A 685 -2.68 35.31 -1.39
C PHE A 685 -2.32 34.58 -2.68
N LEU A 686 -2.92 34.99 -3.81
CA LEU A 686 -2.65 34.37 -5.10
C LEU A 686 -1.26 34.80 -5.62
N ILE A 687 -0.31 33.87 -5.59
CA ILE A 687 1.00 34.04 -6.24
C ILE A 687 0.80 33.84 -7.75
N ALA A 688 1.25 34.80 -8.57
CA ALA A 688 1.03 34.77 -10.03
C ALA A 688 1.58 33.50 -10.72
N SER A 689 2.64 32.87 -10.18
CA SER A 689 3.16 31.58 -10.65
C SER A 689 2.19 30.41 -10.45
N ALA A 690 1.18 30.55 -9.57
CA ALA A 690 0.16 29.53 -9.35
C ALA A 690 -0.97 29.57 -10.38
N CYS A 691 -1.12 30.68 -11.11
CA CYS A 691 -2.19 30.87 -12.08
C CYS A 691 -2.00 29.95 -13.29
N LEU A 692 -0.83 29.97 -13.90
CA LEU A 692 -0.55 29.27 -15.15
C LEU A 692 0.24 27.98 -14.86
N ASN A 693 0.32 27.07 -15.84
CA ASN A 693 1.09 25.84 -15.68
C ASN A 693 2.55 26.03 -16.11
N SER A 694 3.05 25.23 -17.04
CA SER A 694 4.41 25.31 -17.57
C SER A 694 4.71 26.70 -18.15
N THR A 695 3.72 27.39 -18.72
CA THR A 695 3.86 28.74 -19.31
C THR A 695 4.22 29.86 -18.33
N VAL A 696 4.27 29.61 -17.02
CA VAL A 696 4.85 30.53 -16.03
C VAL A 696 5.96 29.87 -15.18
N SER A 697 6.28 28.60 -15.47
CA SER A 697 7.26 27.79 -14.76
C SER A 697 8.34 27.23 -15.69
N GLY A 698 8.83 28.07 -16.60
CA GLY A 698 9.98 27.77 -17.44
C GLY A 698 9.67 26.85 -18.63
N LEU A 699 8.39 26.68 -18.98
CA LEU A 699 7.88 25.69 -19.94
C LEU A 699 8.24 24.23 -19.59
N ILE A 700 8.56 23.97 -18.34
CA ILE A 700 8.88 22.63 -17.84
C ILE A 700 7.61 21.96 -17.29
N SER A 701 7.46 20.68 -17.60
CA SER A 701 6.40 19.82 -17.05
C SER A 701 6.57 19.59 -15.55
N ARG A 702 5.67 18.81 -14.95
CA ARG A 702 6.01 18.19 -13.64
C ARG A 702 7.13 17.18 -13.87
N THR A 703 7.89 16.90 -12.82
CA THR A 703 8.93 15.87 -12.92
C THR A 703 8.30 14.49 -13.05
N VAL A 704 9.01 13.63 -13.76
CA VAL A 704 8.58 12.31 -14.17
C VAL A 704 9.57 11.30 -13.61
N LEU A 705 9.05 10.27 -12.96
CA LEU A 705 9.81 9.10 -12.55
C LEU A 705 9.18 7.91 -13.27
N ASN A 706 9.88 7.41 -14.29
CA ASN A 706 9.42 6.37 -15.19
C ASN A 706 10.58 5.44 -15.52
N ASP A 707 10.56 4.24 -14.95
CA ASP A 707 11.67 3.27 -14.99
C ASP A 707 11.93 2.74 -16.42
N THR A 708 11.04 2.98 -17.38
CA THR A 708 11.27 2.62 -18.79
C THR A 708 12.08 3.67 -19.54
N LEU A 709 12.07 4.93 -19.06
CA LEU A 709 12.74 6.06 -19.70
C LEU A 709 13.94 6.56 -18.90
N ILE A 710 14.07 6.20 -17.62
CA ILE A 710 15.06 6.70 -16.67
C ILE A 710 15.80 5.49 -16.08
N GLY A 711 17.11 5.41 -16.29
CA GLY A 711 17.95 4.33 -15.77
C GLY A 711 18.48 4.61 -14.35
N PRO A 712 19.09 3.61 -13.67
CA PRO A 712 19.56 3.70 -12.28
C PRO A 712 20.64 4.76 -11.98
N GLY A 713 21.21 5.41 -12.98
CA GLY A 713 22.19 6.50 -12.83
C GLY A 713 21.76 7.78 -13.55
N ASP A 714 20.51 7.86 -13.98
CA ASP A 714 19.94 9.05 -14.61
C ASP A 714 19.20 9.90 -13.57
N PHE A 715 19.18 11.22 -13.76
CA PHE A 715 18.24 12.08 -13.05
C PHE A 715 16.78 11.71 -13.40
N HIS A 716 15.87 11.99 -12.49
CA HIS A 716 14.44 12.07 -12.76
C HIS A 716 14.17 12.98 -13.96
N GLY A 717 13.12 12.69 -14.73
CA GLY A 717 12.89 13.35 -16.02
C GLY A 717 11.95 14.54 -15.95
N ALA A 718 11.96 15.39 -16.98
CA ALA A 718 10.87 16.32 -17.27
C ALA A 718 10.83 16.64 -18.78
N LYS A 719 9.67 17.13 -19.24
CA LYS A 719 9.43 17.55 -20.62
C LYS A 719 9.49 19.07 -20.74
N PHE A 720 10.13 19.56 -21.80
CA PHE A 720 10.16 20.98 -22.14
C PHE A 720 9.22 21.28 -23.32
N TYR A 721 8.14 22.00 -23.04
CA TYR A 721 7.07 22.35 -23.98
C TYR A 721 7.44 23.52 -24.91
N ARG A 722 8.35 23.28 -25.85
CA ARG A 722 8.84 24.29 -26.82
C ARG A 722 7.73 24.87 -27.68
N GLU A 723 6.72 24.07 -27.99
CA GLU A 723 5.55 24.46 -28.77
C GLU A 723 4.68 25.53 -28.09
N LEU A 724 4.80 25.69 -26.77
CA LEU A 724 4.06 26.69 -25.99
C LEU A 724 4.85 28.01 -25.81
N ALA A 725 6.00 28.18 -26.48
CA ALA A 725 6.87 29.34 -26.32
C ALA A 725 6.19 30.69 -26.64
N ALA A 726 5.18 30.71 -27.52
CA ALA A 726 4.42 31.92 -27.82
C ALA A 726 3.58 32.42 -26.63
N ASP A 727 3.28 31.54 -25.67
CA ASP A 727 2.43 31.79 -24.52
C ASP A 727 3.22 31.86 -23.20
N ASP A 728 4.55 31.78 -23.28
CA ASP A 728 5.43 31.79 -22.12
C ASP A 728 5.54 33.19 -21.49
N VAL A 729 5.22 33.26 -20.21
CA VAL A 729 5.30 34.46 -19.36
C VAL A 729 6.24 34.25 -18.18
N SER A 730 7.02 33.18 -18.17
CA SER A 730 7.98 32.86 -17.09
C SER A 730 8.99 34.00 -16.88
N GLY A 731 9.59 34.51 -17.96
CA GLY A 731 10.48 35.67 -17.89
C GLY A 731 9.77 36.94 -17.44
N ARG A 732 8.54 37.18 -17.94
CA ARG A 732 7.73 38.35 -17.56
C ARG A 732 7.43 38.38 -16.06
N LEU A 733 7.11 37.23 -15.45
CA LEU A 733 6.95 37.10 -14.00
C LEU A 733 8.25 37.51 -13.28
N LEU A 734 9.37 36.91 -13.67
CA LEU A 734 10.67 37.18 -13.02
C LEU A 734 11.04 38.66 -13.12
N ASP A 735 10.86 39.26 -14.30
CA ASP A 735 11.23 40.66 -14.56
C ASP A 735 10.33 41.65 -13.83
N ALA A 736 9.01 41.38 -13.76
CA ALA A 736 8.08 42.22 -13.01
C ALA A 736 8.39 42.23 -11.50
N VAL A 737 8.68 41.07 -10.92
CA VAL A 737 9.05 40.98 -9.49
C VAL A 737 10.44 41.58 -9.24
N THR A 738 11.40 41.29 -10.11
CA THR A 738 12.76 41.88 -10.02
C THR A 738 12.70 43.41 -10.12
N GLY A 739 11.84 43.96 -10.99
CA GLY A 739 11.65 45.41 -11.15
C GLY A 739 11.11 46.10 -9.90
N ALA A 740 10.52 45.37 -8.96
CA ALA A 740 10.05 45.90 -7.68
C ALA A 740 11.11 45.83 -6.55
N PHE A 741 12.27 45.20 -6.78
CA PHE A 741 13.29 44.99 -5.74
C PHE A 741 13.77 46.29 -5.09
N ASP A 742 14.04 47.33 -5.88
CA ASP A 742 14.54 48.60 -5.34
C ASP A 742 13.48 49.33 -4.50
N ALA A 743 12.19 49.15 -4.82
CA ALA A 743 11.10 49.73 -4.04
C ALA A 743 10.96 49.06 -2.66
N VAL A 744 11.19 47.74 -2.58
CA VAL A 744 11.04 46.98 -1.32
C VAL A 744 12.31 46.91 -0.48
N ARG A 745 13.49 47.15 -1.07
CA ARG A 745 14.79 47.04 -0.40
C ARG A 745 14.89 47.79 0.93
N PRO A 746 14.36 49.02 1.09
CA PRO A 746 14.38 49.71 2.39
C PRO A 746 13.51 49.04 3.47
N ARG A 747 12.56 48.18 3.09
CA ARG A 747 11.60 47.52 3.99
C ARG A 747 12.09 46.15 4.47
N VAL A 748 12.89 45.45 3.65
CA VAL A 748 13.38 44.10 3.96
C VAL A 748 14.07 43.98 5.32
N PRO A 749 14.95 44.91 5.76
CA PRO A 749 15.59 44.79 7.08
C PRO A 749 14.60 44.79 8.25
N ALA A 750 13.52 45.58 8.14
CA ALA A 750 12.49 45.64 9.18
C ALA A 750 11.65 44.35 9.20
N GLU A 751 11.27 43.83 8.04
CA GLU A 751 10.56 42.54 7.91
C GLU A 751 11.43 41.38 8.42
N LEU A 752 12.71 41.34 8.02
CA LEU A 752 13.66 40.33 8.49
C LEU A 752 13.79 40.35 10.02
N ALA A 753 13.95 41.54 10.62
CA ALA A 753 14.03 41.68 12.07
C ALA A 753 12.73 41.24 12.77
N ALA A 754 11.57 41.53 12.18
CA ALA A 754 10.28 41.07 12.70
C ALA A 754 10.15 39.54 12.66
N VAL A 755 10.58 38.91 11.55
CA VAL A 755 10.57 37.45 11.40
C VAL A 755 11.59 36.78 12.33
N LEU A 756 12.83 37.27 12.40
CA LEU A 756 13.85 36.74 13.32
C LEU A 756 13.45 36.88 14.80
N GLY A 757 12.70 37.93 15.14
CA GLY A 757 12.22 38.19 16.49
C GLY A 757 10.94 37.45 16.88
N SER A 758 10.27 36.74 15.96
CA SER A 758 9.05 35.98 16.24
C SER A 758 9.33 34.53 16.62
N ASP A 759 8.33 33.84 17.20
CA ASP A 759 8.36 32.38 17.31
C ASP A 759 8.06 31.77 15.95
N ARG A 760 9.04 31.06 15.41
CA ARG A 760 9.00 30.42 14.08
C ARG A 760 8.90 28.90 14.15
N THR A 761 8.63 28.36 15.34
CA THR A 761 8.41 26.92 15.51
C THR A 761 7.24 26.46 14.64
N PRO A 762 7.41 25.46 13.76
CA PRO A 762 6.32 24.93 12.97
C PRO A 762 5.19 24.40 13.87
N THR A 763 3.98 24.94 13.70
CA THR A 763 2.80 24.58 14.51
C THR A 763 1.83 23.65 13.77
N TRP A 764 1.99 23.50 12.45
CA TRP A 764 1.14 22.67 11.60
C TRP A 764 -0.36 22.99 11.69
N THR A 765 -0.70 24.24 12.04
CA THR A 765 -2.10 24.71 12.16
C THR A 765 -2.89 24.52 10.86
N GLY A 766 -2.21 24.61 9.71
CA GLY A 766 -2.77 24.32 8.41
C GLY A 766 -3.28 22.87 8.28
N TRP A 767 -2.61 21.90 8.90
CA TRP A 767 -3.04 20.50 8.89
C TRP A 767 -4.29 20.31 9.76
N SER A 768 -4.27 20.81 10.99
CA SER A 768 -5.42 20.71 11.91
C SER A 768 -6.69 21.38 11.36
N SER A 769 -6.55 22.51 10.67
CA SER A 769 -7.69 23.18 10.02
C SER A 769 -8.27 22.35 8.87
N VAL A 770 -7.42 21.68 8.08
CA VAL A 770 -7.85 20.77 7.01
C VAL A 770 -8.57 19.54 7.57
N GLU A 771 -8.09 18.97 8.68
CA GLU A 771 -8.76 17.85 9.35
C GLU A 771 -10.12 18.24 9.94
N LYS A 772 -10.21 19.42 10.56
CA LYS A 772 -11.48 19.97 11.07
C LYS A 772 -12.51 20.11 9.94
N VAL A 773 -12.10 20.72 8.82
CA VAL A 773 -12.96 20.87 7.63
C VAL A 773 -13.33 19.51 7.03
N ARG A 774 -12.39 18.56 6.96
CA ARG A 774 -12.70 17.19 6.51
C ARG A 774 -13.82 16.57 7.34
N ALA A 775 -13.69 16.62 8.68
CA ALA A 775 -14.65 16.02 9.59
C ALA A 775 -16.02 16.72 9.54
N GLU A 776 -16.03 18.05 9.56
CA GLU A 776 -17.26 18.86 9.58
C GLU A 776 -18.10 18.69 8.31
N TYR A 777 -17.45 18.57 7.15
CA TYR A 777 -18.12 18.43 5.86
C TYR A 777 -18.21 16.98 5.37
N GLY A 778 -17.86 15.98 6.20
CA GLY A 778 -18.02 14.56 5.89
C GLY A 778 -17.21 14.08 4.68
N ILE A 779 -15.98 14.58 4.53
CA ILE A 779 -15.11 14.29 3.39
C ILE A 779 -14.24 13.05 3.71
N ALA A 780 -14.18 12.04 2.84
CA ALA A 780 -13.49 10.79 3.19
C ALA A 780 -11.98 10.98 3.42
N SER A 781 -11.35 11.91 2.69
CA SER A 781 -9.91 12.17 2.74
C SER A 781 -9.55 13.65 2.79
N VAL A 782 -8.51 13.98 3.58
CA VAL A 782 -7.86 15.30 3.57
C VAL A 782 -7.27 15.70 2.20
N ASN A 783 -7.21 14.78 1.23
CA ASN A 783 -6.78 15.08 -0.12
C ASN A 783 -7.84 15.83 -0.95
N PHE A 784 -9.12 15.75 -0.57
CA PHE A 784 -10.22 16.47 -1.22
C PHE A 784 -10.49 17.86 -0.64
N VAL A 785 -9.78 18.21 0.43
CA VAL A 785 -9.73 19.57 0.97
C VAL A 785 -8.48 20.25 0.40
N LYS A 786 -8.67 21.33 -0.36
CA LYS A 786 -7.60 22.06 -1.05
C LYS A 786 -7.44 23.44 -0.42
N PRO A 787 -6.54 23.59 0.57
CA PRO A 787 -6.40 24.82 1.32
C PRO A 787 -5.55 25.85 0.59
N GLY A 788 -5.91 27.13 0.73
CA GLY A 788 -5.16 28.25 0.17
C GLY A 788 -5.79 28.84 -1.08
N VAL A 789 -5.48 30.11 -1.35
CA VAL A 789 -6.00 30.85 -2.51
C VAL A 789 -5.57 30.22 -3.83
N GLY A 790 -4.30 29.83 -3.95
CA GLY A 790 -3.76 29.19 -5.16
C GLY A 790 -4.38 27.83 -5.45
N GLU A 791 -4.52 26.97 -4.44
CA GLU A 791 -5.12 25.64 -4.59
C GLU A 791 -6.62 25.71 -4.85
N THR A 792 -7.36 26.62 -4.19
CA THR A 792 -8.78 26.85 -4.46
C THR A 792 -9.00 27.34 -5.89
N THR A 793 -8.15 28.24 -6.37
CA THR A 793 -8.15 28.69 -7.77
C THR A 793 -7.96 27.51 -8.73
N ARG A 794 -6.98 26.64 -8.48
CA ARG A 794 -6.75 25.43 -9.29
C ARG A 794 -7.94 24.48 -9.28
N VAL A 795 -8.59 24.29 -8.14
CA VAL A 795 -9.82 23.49 -8.02
C VAL A 795 -10.94 24.08 -8.89
N LEU A 796 -11.17 25.38 -8.78
CA LEU A 796 -12.19 26.09 -9.55
C LEU A 796 -11.91 26.11 -11.04
N LEU A 797 -10.67 25.89 -11.48
CA LEU A 797 -10.35 25.86 -12.91
C LEU A 797 -10.29 24.44 -13.48
N ARG A 798 -9.88 23.45 -12.68
CA ARG A 798 -9.39 22.16 -13.20
C ARG A 798 -10.02 20.94 -12.54
N ARG A 799 -10.92 21.13 -11.57
CA ARG A 799 -11.60 20.05 -10.83
C ARG A 799 -13.10 20.28 -10.80
N VAL A 800 -13.81 19.39 -10.10
CA VAL A 800 -15.25 19.48 -9.85
C VAL A 800 -15.46 19.84 -8.36
N PRO A 801 -15.35 21.14 -8.00
CA PRO A 801 -15.70 21.58 -6.66
C PRO A 801 -17.20 21.49 -6.45
N TRP A 802 -17.61 21.12 -5.23
CA TRP A 802 -19.00 21.26 -4.81
C TRP A 802 -19.21 22.42 -3.84
N ARG A 803 -18.13 22.96 -3.24
CA ARG A 803 -18.18 24.09 -2.31
C ARG A 803 -16.83 24.77 -2.17
N VAL A 804 -16.85 26.08 -1.89
CA VAL A 804 -15.68 26.88 -1.51
C VAL A 804 -15.95 27.49 -0.15
N LEU A 805 -14.98 27.36 0.76
CA LEU A 805 -14.99 28.00 2.07
C LEU A 805 -14.10 29.24 2.02
N VAL A 806 -14.57 30.36 2.53
CA VAL A 806 -13.79 31.61 2.66
C VAL A 806 -13.78 32.07 4.10
N ARG A 807 -12.65 32.59 4.58
CA ARG A 807 -12.54 33.11 5.94
C ARG A 807 -13.43 34.34 6.14
N GLU A 808 -13.48 35.19 5.13
CA GLU A 808 -14.18 36.47 5.13
C GLU A 808 -14.98 36.62 3.84
N ALA A 809 -16.19 37.16 3.94
CA ALA A 809 -17.11 37.28 2.80
C ALA A 809 -16.52 38.14 1.66
N ASP A 810 -15.89 39.27 2.01
CA ASP A 810 -15.54 40.34 1.07
C ASP A 810 -14.04 40.66 1.03
N ALA A 811 -13.17 39.78 1.54
CA ALA A 811 -11.72 39.99 1.47
C ALA A 811 -11.27 40.21 0.01
N PRO A 812 -10.35 41.17 -0.26
CA PRO A 812 -9.79 41.40 -1.59
C PRO A 812 -9.20 40.13 -2.22
N GLU A 813 -8.54 39.30 -1.41
CA GLU A 813 -7.91 38.03 -1.80
C GLU A 813 -8.92 37.02 -2.34
N HIS A 814 -10.20 37.16 -2.02
CA HIS A 814 -11.28 36.28 -2.48
C HIS A 814 -11.98 36.79 -3.74
N ALA A 815 -11.64 37.96 -4.27
CA ALA A 815 -12.35 38.56 -5.41
C ALA A 815 -12.40 37.63 -6.64
N HIS A 816 -11.26 37.11 -7.05
CA HIS A 816 -11.17 36.16 -8.16
C HIS A 816 -11.81 34.80 -7.82
N ILE A 817 -11.71 34.34 -6.57
CA ILE A 817 -12.37 33.10 -6.10
C ILE A 817 -13.89 33.22 -6.22
N ARG A 818 -14.48 34.33 -5.76
CA ARG A 818 -15.92 34.60 -5.89
C ARG A 818 -16.35 34.67 -7.34
N MET A 819 -15.58 35.34 -8.19
CA MET A 819 -15.85 35.43 -9.63
C MET A 819 -15.85 34.03 -10.29
N LEU A 820 -14.84 33.22 -10.03
CA LEU A 820 -14.72 31.86 -10.58
C LEU A 820 -15.81 30.92 -10.04
N ALA A 821 -16.12 31.00 -8.74
CA ALA A 821 -17.18 30.21 -8.12
C ALA A 821 -18.56 30.57 -8.69
N ALA A 822 -18.85 31.87 -8.87
CA ALA A 822 -20.09 32.33 -9.49
C ALA A 822 -20.23 31.85 -10.93
N ALA A 823 -19.15 31.92 -11.73
CA ALA A 823 -19.15 31.44 -13.11
C ALA A 823 -19.44 29.93 -13.23
N ARG A 824 -19.08 29.14 -12.21
CA ARG A 824 -19.29 27.68 -12.18
C ARG A 824 -20.48 27.23 -11.34
N GLY A 825 -21.24 28.16 -10.76
CA GLY A 825 -22.38 27.84 -9.88
C GLY A 825 -21.98 27.11 -8.59
N VAL A 826 -20.76 27.34 -8.10
CA VAL A 826 -20.24 26.71 -6.88
C VAL A 826 -20.57 27.59 -5.67
N PRO A 827 -21.21 27.08 -4.61
CA PRO A 827 -21.53 27.86 -3.43
C PRO A 827 -20.27 28.27 -2.67
N VAL A 828 -20.25 29.53 -2.21
CA VAL A 828 -19.21 30.10 -1.34
C VAL A 828 -19.79 30.26 0.06
N GLU A 829 -19.14 29.68 1.06
CA GLU A 829 -19.55 29.67 2.47
C GLU A 829 -18.50 30.38 3.33
N VAL A 830 -18.94 31.20 4.28
CA VAL A 830 -18.03 31.95 5.17
C VAL A 830 -17.77 31.13 6.43
N VAL A 831 -16.50 30.80 6.66
CA VAL A 831 -16.01 30.03 7.81
C VAL A 831 -14.88 30.82 8.49
N PRO A 832 -15.18 31.63 9.52
CA PRO A 832 -14.20 32.57 10.10
C PRO A 832 -12.95 31.92 10.72
N ASP A 833 -13.04 30.67 11.15
CA ASP A 833 -11.96 29.97 11.88
C ASP A 833 -10.97 29.22 10.95
N LEU A 834 -10.95 29.51 9.65
CA LEU A 834 -10.05 28.85 8.70
C LEU A 834 -8.59 29.30 8.92
N ALA A 835 -7.66 28.36 9.00
CA ALA A 835 -6.22 28.66 9.00
C ALA A 835 -5.73 29.30 7.70
N TYR A 836 -6.51 29.20 6.62
CA TYR A 836 -6.26 29.77 5.29
C TYR A 836 -7.30 30.84 4.94
N SER A 837 -7.01 31.68 3.96
CA SER A 837 -7.96 32.67 3.44
C SER A 837 -9.16 31.95 2.82
N CYS A 838 -8.93 30.88 2.05
CA CYS A 838 -10.00 30.05 1.52
C CYS A 838 -9.61 28.57 1.36
N MET A 839 -10.61 27.70 1.17
CA MET A 839 -10.42 26.28 0.85
C MET A 839 -11.42 25.82 -0.21
N GLY A 840 -10.95 25.10 -1.23
CA GLY A 840 -11.80 24.41 -2.20
C GLY A 840 -12.13 22.99 -1.76
N LEU A 841 -13.40 22.61 -1.78
CA LEU A 841 -13.85 21.25 -1.47
C LEU A 841 -14.23 20.51 -2.76
N ILE A 842 -13.54 19.39 -3.01
CA ILE A 842 -13.76 18.56 -4.20
C ILE A 842 -14.81 17.50 -3.91
N LYS A 843 -15.69 17.23 -4.89
CA LYS A 843 -16.74 16.23 -4.75
C LYS A 843 -16.14 14.86 -5.05
N GLU A 844 -16.43 13.87 -4.22
CA GLU A 844 -16.27 12.49 -4.64
C GLU A 844 -17.24 12.24 -5.78
N VAL A 845 -16.70 11.83 -6.92
CA VAL A 845 -17.52 11.33 -8.02
C VAL A 845 -17.86 9.89 -7.64
N PRO A 846 -19.15 9.56 -7.41
CA PRO A 846 -19.54 8.17 -7.16
C PRO A 846 -19.08 7.33 -8.36
N LYS A 847 -18.33 6.26 -8.10
CA LYS A 847 -17.97 5.26 -9.13
C LYS A 847 -19.24 4.58 -9.64
#